data_AF-A0A0F9KE29-F1
#
_entry.id   AF-A0A0F9KE29-F1
#
_cell.length_a   1.000
_cell.length_b   1.000
_cell.length_c   1.000
_cell.angle_alpha   90.00
_cell.angle_beta   90.00
_cell.angle_gamma   90.00
#
_symmetry.space_group_name_H-M   'P 1'
#
loop_
_entity.id
_entity.type
_entity.pdbx_description
1 polymer ?
#
loop_
_entity_poly.entity_id
_entity_poly.type
_entity_poly.pdbx_seq_one_letter_code
_entity_poly.pdbx_strand_id
1 'polypeptide(L)'
;VLHLILFCLVSAIAYPQSGTGPNSDLKSQVLPGDPEYFLGYKPAPFKINYQKRPASDMRYKSAAALPAMLDLRLEERVTGAKNQGEGNYGGNCTAFSSIGSIESRWLSMGFPEVDLSEQNLAACYGFDEENWGYGQGANQFVNSAYLTRLNGPVLEEDDPYNVDIHPCKDDLEPAALIPDSRWLPVRDFELLKHTVYYYGAVYVGIHWDVSGGSFNASDNTYNYAGNNAANHAVLVCGWDDAKTTAGGTGAWIVKNSWGTGWGDNGFFYISYQDSQFAGDEMAYFPVRWENNDVDTIFMHDELGFTGTIPAPNTSQFFELAKFNVLSSHLVTHVGVAVPEPETVLDFNVYDDFDGENLSNLIGSRSGIYVEIPGIYTFALPVKVEDDFYVEVKREVGNNEVNYPVESVDPGFSDPIYNPDANWFKREEAGAWRSTFFEATGGGFNLTVRAYAKKTDGPRALFTANKTQACISSEVVYTYLENNEATSFSWDFGEGSDIATADTKGPHTVKYTTQGTKTVTLIVNGPGGADTTIRHDIVDVGVAIRVNILSSKIAFPFGESAEITAYGADNYAWTPSNILDQSSGQTVIVTPPDIGTYALIVSGTQGLCAGTDTIIVNSTFKPTNDDMCDALLIGPGGTAGIFSTEFASAQEDEPAPDEGQGGGDCLKPMTWCYEDGVQVNNSLWFYFYGPETGLASIRTTGIDGMDNQIAVYRADNCINIIKDSLKAANDDYNETVPEGLSGTIDGLEVIPGEKYYLQIDGSFGGAKGSFELSLYGYFTGEEEIESYGKGDAALNVYPNPGTDVFNIHLKDAGSSDIEILLYNLNGQLIMHKKFQGIRGEILTRLDISNQPGGIYHLRVMDGNRIMDRKLVKR
;
A
#
# COMPACT_ATOMS: atom_id res chain seq x y z
N VAL A 1 -26.16 53.88 -3.58
CA VAL A 1 -26.80 54.07 -2.26
C VAL A 1 -26.73 52.74 -1.54
N LEU A 2 -26.04 52.72 -0.38
CA LEU A 2 -25.80 51.60 0.53
C LEU A 2 -26.90 50.53 0.57
N HIS A 3 -26.54 49.26 0.81
CA HIS A 3 -27.13 48.32 1.80
C HIS A 3 -26.14 47.14 1.95
N LEU A 4 -25.30 47.11 3.00
CA LEU A 4 -25.48 46.50 4.33
C LEU A 4 -25.62 44.96 4.35
N ILE A 5 -24.49 44.32 4.62
CA ILE A 5 -24.22 43.29 5.65
C ILE A 5 -25.46 42.58 6.23
N LEU A 6 -25.56 41.26 6.00
CA LEU A 6 -26.22 40.33 6.89
C LEU A 6 -25.28 39.13 7.14
N PHE A 7 -24.56 39.17 8.26
CA PHE A 7 -23.90 38.02 8.85
C PHE A 7 -24.99 37.08 9.39
N CYS A 8 -25.13 35.88 8.82
CA CYS A 8 -25.78 34.76 9.48
C CYS A 8 -24.70 33.93 10.18
N LEU A 9 -24.59 34.11 11.50
CA LEU A 9 -23.98 33.15 12.40
C LEU A 9 -24.79 31.85 12.36
N VAL A 10 -24.35 30.89 11.57
CA VAL A 10 -24.58 29.48 11.87
C VAL A 10 -23.29 28.99 12.51
N SER A 11 -23.29 28.95 13.84
CA SER A 11 -22.30 28.21 14.61
C SER A 11 -22.40 26.74 14.20
N ALA A 12 -21.55 26.32 13.27
CA ALA A 12 -21.27 24.91 13.03
C ALA A 12 -20.68 24.36 14.33
N ILE A 13 -21.45 23.50 15.00
CA ILE A 13 -20.91 22.63 16.03
C ILE A 13 -20.00 21.67 15.26
N ALA A 14 -18.70 21.97 15.29
CA ALA A 14 -17.68 21.02 14.86
C ALA A 14 -17.81 19.79 15.75
N TYR A 15 -18.31 18.69 15.19
CA TYR A 15 -18.05 17.37 15.75
C TYR A 15 -16.55 17.10 15.55
N PRO A 16 -15.80 16.70 16.59
CA PRO A 16 -14.46 16.19 16.38
C PRO A 16 -14.60 14.87 15.61
N GLN A 17 -14.19 14.85 14.35
CA GLN A 17 -13.98 13.58 13.65
C GLN A 17 -12.69 12.96 14.17
N SER A 18 -12.82 12.15 15.22
CA SER A 18 -11.83 11.15 15.61
C SER A 18 -11.89 10.02 14.59
N GLY A 19 -10.91 10.01 13.69
CA GLY A 19 -10.76 9.07 12.60
C GLY A 19 -9.42 9.30 11.93
N THR A 20 -8.35 9.31 12.72
CA THR A 20 -6.99 9.24 12.23
C THR A 20 -6.71 7.78 11.90
N GLY A 21 -6.65 7.44 10.61
CA GLY A 21 -6.00 6.20 10.18
C GLY A 21 -4.52 6.20 10.61
N PRO A 22 -3.75 5.11 10.36
CA PRO A 22 -2.40 4.90 10.91
C PRO A 22 -1.29 5.84 10.36
N ASN A 23 -1.65 7.05 9.94
CA ASN A 23 -0.75 8.14 9.55
C ASN A 23 -0.91 9.38 10.46
N SER A 24 -1.39 9.24 11.70
CA SER A 24 -1.62 10.36 12.65
C SER A 24 -0.37 11.16 13.01
N ASP A 25 0.83 10.61 12.83
CA ASP A 25 2.08 11.21 13.34
C ASP A 25 2.59 12.43 12.54
N LEU A 26 1.84 12.94 11.56
CA LEU A 26 2.29 14.05 10.70
C LEU A 26 1.34 15.25 10.57
N LYS A 27 0.29 15.37 11.41
CA LYS A 27 -0.45 16.64 11.51
C LYS A 27 0.32 17.68 12.33
N SER A 28 1.56 18.01 11.94
CA SER A 28 2.03 19.37 12.19
C SER A 28 1.24 20.27 11.24
N GLN A 29 0.50 21.22 11.80
CA GLN A 29 -0.16 22.25 11.00
C GLN A 29 0.94 23.02 10.26
N VAL A 30 1.17 22.69 8.99
CA VAL A 30 2.10 23.41 8.12
C VAL A 30 1.49 24.78 7.86
N LEU A 31 1.93 25.78 8.62
CA LEU A 31 1.56 27.16 8.37
C LEU A 31 2.38 27.68 7.18
N PRO A 32 1.82 28.55 6.34
CA PRO A 32 2.57 29.26 5.31
C PRO A 32 3.82 29.93 5.92
N GLY A 33 5.00 29.55 5.43
CA GLY A 33 6.29 30.09 5.90
C GLY A 33 7.01 29.29 6.99
N ASP A 34 6.72 27.99 7.17
CA ASP A 34 7.56 27.11 7.99
C ASP A 34 9.00 27.07 7.43
N PRO A 35 10.02 27.50 8.20
CA PRO A 35 11.41 27.56 7.75
C PRO A 35 12.01 26.20 7.32
N GLU A 36 11.34 25.07 7.59
CA GLU A 36 11.82 23.74 7.20
C GLU A 36 11.67 23.40 5.69
N TYR A 37 10.75 24.05 4.95
CA TYR A 37 10.38 23.66 3.57
C TYR A 37 10.65 24.71 2.48
N PHE A 38 11.51 25.70 2.77
CA PHE A 38 11.80 26.85 1.90
C PHE A 38 12.29 26.51 0.47
N LEU A 39 12.72 25.27 0.21
CA LEU A 39 13.34 24.85 -1.04
C LEU A 39 12.37 24.22 -2.04
N GLY A 40 11.14 23.91 -1.61
CA GLY A 40 10.00 23.58 -2.50
C GLY A 40 9.47 22.16 -2.45
N TYR A 41 10.10 21.21 -1.75
CA TYR A 41 9.45 19.94 -1.48
C TYR A 41 8.62 20.03 -0.20
N LYS A 42 7.35 19.64 -0.30
CA LYS A 42 6.38 19.61 0.79
C LYS A 42 5.70 18.24 0.81
N PRO A 43 5.89 17.43 1.88
CA PRO A 43 5.33 16.08 1.93
C PRO A 43 3.81 16.10 1.86
N ALA A 44 3.22 15.14 1.14
CA ALA A 44 1.78 14.95 1.13
C ALA A 44 1.27 14.62 2.55
N PRO A 45 -0.01 14.95 2.86
CA PRO A 45 -0.60 14.62 4.16
C PRO A 45 -0.85 13.12 4.36
N PHE A 46 -0.43 12.28 3.41
CA PHE A 46 -0.48 10.83 3.43
C PHE A 46 0.84 10.25 2.93
N LYS A 47 1.11 8.99 3.29
CA LYS A 47 2.27 8.23 2.80
C LYS A 47 1.82 6.92 2.17
N ILE A 48 2.50 6.54 1.09
CA ILE A 48 2.37 5.21 0.49
C ILE A 48 3.05 4.21 1.42
N ASN A 49 2.33 3.15 1.77
CA ASN A 49 2.90 2.06 2.54
C ASN A 49 3.71 1.14 1.62
N TYR A 50 5.03 1.31 1.63
CA TYR A 50 5.96 0.41 0.93
C TYR A 50 6.31 -0.85 1.76
N GLN A 51 5.87 -0.94 3.03
CA GLN A 51 6.15 -2.05 3.93
C GLN A 51 5.26 -3.25 3.63
N LYS A 52 5.65 -4.03 2.62
CA LYS A 52 5.42 -5.49 2.53
C LYS A 52 6.26 -6.19 1.46
N ARG A 53 7.33 -5.55 0.97
CA ARG A 53 8.46 -6.31 0.40
C ARG A 53 9.32 -6.80 1.56
N PRO A 54 9.53 -8.12 1.74
CA PRO A 54 10.65 -8.59 2.54
C PRO A 54 11.91 -7.91 2.01
N ALA A 55 12.73 -7.31 2.89
CA ALA A 55 14.03 -6.74 2.51
C ALA A 55 14.97 -7.76 1.81
N SER A 56 14.60 -9.05 1.82
CA SER A 56 15.26 -10.14 1.11
C SER A 56 14.85 -10.30 -0.36
N ASP A 57 13.83 -9.62 -0.87
CA ASP A 57 13.39 -9.72 -2.27
C ASP A 57 14.16 -8.81 -3.23
N MET A 58 15.49 -8.87 -3.10
CA MET A 58 16.46 -8.44 -4.12
C MET A 58 16.35 -9.30 -5.40
N ARG A 59 15.20 -9.23 -6.09
CA ARG A 59 14.91 -9.98 -7.32
C ARG A 59 15.26 -9.24 -8.61
N TYR A 60 16.18 -8.30 -8.54
CA TYR A 60 16.89 -7.80 -9.73
C TYR A 60 18.06 -8.69 -10.17
N LYS A 61 18.28 -9.84 -9.50
CA LYS A 61 19.35 -10.80 -9.83
C LYS A 61 19.29 -11.42 -11.24
N SER A 62 18.33 -11.07 -12.07
CA SER A 62 18.23 -11.62 -13.43
C SER A 62 18.33 -10.60 -14.56
N ALA A 63 18.43 -9.30 -14.26
CA ALA A 63 18.86 -8.32 -15.25
C ALA A 63 20.38 -8.40 -15.43
N ALA A 64 20.88 -8.12 -16.64
CA ALA A 64 22.32 -8.01 -16.89
C ALA A 64 22.97 -7.11 -15.82
N ALA A 65 24.17 -7.47 -15.35
CA ALA A 65 24.88 -6.68 -14.34
C ALA A 65 24.96 -5.21 -14.81
N LEU A 66 24.33 -4.31 -14.05
CA LEU A 66 24.38 -2.87 -14.32
C LEU A 66 25.83 -2.39 -14.32
N PRO A 67 26.19 -1.38 -15.13
CA PRO A 67 27.55 -0.87 -15.13
C PRO A 67 27.90 -0.26 -13.76
N ALA A 68 29.19 -0.33 -13.39
CA ALA A 68 29.67 0.30 -12.16
C ALA A 68 29.55 1.84 -12.17
N MET A 69 29.39 2.42 -13.37
CA MET A 69 29.14 3.84 -13.57
C MET A 69 28.17 4.01 -14.73
N LEU A 70 27.16 4.86 -14.53
CA LEU A 70 26.28 5.38 -15.56
C LEU A 70 26.24 6.90 -15.42
N ASP A 71 26.40 7.63 -16.51
CA ASP A 71 26.28 9.09 -16.52
C ASP A 71 25.46 9.51 -17.73
N LEU A 72 24.19 9.85 -17.51
CA LEU A 72 23.27 10.21 -18.59
C LEU A 72 23.71 11.48 -19.35
N ARG A 73 24.59 12.31 -18.77
CA ARG A 73 25.18 13.47 -19.46
C ARG A 73 26.08 13.04 -20.61
N LEU A 74 26.83 11.95 -20.41
CA LEU A 74 27.73 11.39 -21.43
C LEU A 74 26.95 10.64 -22.52
N GLU A 75 25.74 10.19 -22.21
CA GLU A 75 24.82 9.53 -23.14
C GLU A 75 23.86 10.50 -23.83
N GLU A 76 23.94 11.81 -23.55
CA GLU A 76 23.03 12.84 -24.09
C GLU A 76 21.55 12.55 -23.75
N ARG A 77 21.30 11.91 -22.60
CA ARG A 77 19.97 11.50 -22.12
C ARG A 77 19.44 12.38 -20.99
N VAL A 78 20.04 13.54 -20.75
CA VAL A 78 19.58 14.52 -19.77
C VAL A 78 19.88 15.95 -20.25
N THR A 79 18.94 16.86 -20.04
CA THR A 79 19.06 18.28 -20.41
C THR A 79 19.90 19.08 -19.42
N GLY A 80 20.34 20.29 -19.83
CA GLY A 80 21.06 21.23 -18.96
C GLY A 80 20.24 21.69 -17.74
N ALA A 81 20.91 22.13 -16.68
CA ALA A 81 20.24 22.63 -15.47
C ALA A 81 19.60 24.00 -15.68
N LYS A 82 18.29 24.09 -15.40
CA LYS A 82 17.51 25.33 -15.35
C LYS A 82 17.54 25.92 -13.92
N ASN A 83 16.89 27.07 -13.72
CA ASN A 83 16.97 27.83 -12.46
C ASN A 83 15.57 28.16 -11.90
N GLN A 84 15.24 27.58 -10.74
CA GLN A 84 13.99 27.81 -10.02
C GLN A 84 13.91 29.19 -9.33
N GLY A 85 15.03 29.90 -9.21
CA GLY A 85 15.12 31.17 -8.49
C GLY A 85 15.26 31.01 -6.98
N GLU A 86 15.27 32.13 -6.27
CA GLU A 86 15.42 32.22 -4.81
C GLU A 86 14.22 32.98 -4.20
N GLY A 87 14.03 32.88 -2.88
CA GLY A 87 13.00 33.65 -2.17
C GLY A 87 11.64 32.94 -2.06
N ASN A 88 10.61 33.69 -1.67
CA ASN A 88 9.27 33.16 -1.35
C ASN A 88 8.55 32.44 -2.51
N TYR A 89 9.02 32.65 -3.75
CA TYR A 89 8.46 32.03 -4.95
C TYR A 89 9.44 31.10 -5.66
N GLY A 90 10.62 30.88 -5.06
CA GLY A 90 11.62 29.94 -5.55
C GLY A 90 11.36 28.49 -5.17
N GLY A 91 10.30 28.17 -4.43
CA GLY A 91 10.00 26.82 -3.92
C GLY A 91 9.35 25.88 -4.94
N ASN A 92 9.89 25.76 -6.16
CA ASN A 92 9.30 24.95 -7.24
C ASN A 92 10.16 23.73 -7.64
N CYS A 93 11.12 23.29 -6.81
CA CYS A 93 12.06 22.21 -7.15
C CYS A 93 11.39 20.91 -7.62
N THR A 94 10.18 20.63 -7.14
CA THR A 94 9.44 19.44 -7.54
C THR A 94 8.99 19.53 -9.00
N ALA A 95 8.55 20.70 -9.46
CA ALA A 95 8.18 20.92 -10.86
C ALA A 95 9.39 20.72 -11.78
N PHE A 96 10.55 21.31 -11.44
CA PHE A 96 11.81 21.10 -12.18
C PHE A 96 12.24 19.65 -12.21
N SER A 97 12.08 18.94 -11.09
CA SER A 97 12.46 17.53 -11.03
C SER A 97 11.50 16.65 -11.82
N SER A 98 10.19 16.92 -11.82
CA SER A 98 9.22 16.17 -12.61
C SER A 98 9.40 16.42 -14.10
N ILE A 99 9.52 17.69 -14.51
CA ILE A 99 9.75 18.08 -15.90
C ILE A 99 11.07 17.51 -16.43
N GLY A 100 12.17 17.67 -15.70
CA GLY A 100 13.45 17.12 -16.17
C GLY A 100 13.50 15.59 -16.20
N SER A 101 12.67 14.89 -15.40
CA SER A 101 12.48 13.43 -15.53
C SER A 101 11.79 13.10 -16.85
N ILE A 102 10.76 13.85 -17.22
CA ILE A 102 10.04 13.70 -18.50
C ILE A 102 10.95 14.00 -19.69
N GLU A 103 11.68 15.12 -19.68
CA GLU A 103 12.64 15.47 -20.73
C GLU A 103 13.70 14.37 -20.91
N SER A 104 14.27 13.89 -19.80
CA SER A 104 15.27 12.80 -19.82
C SER A 104 14.70 11.48 -20.34
N ARG A 105 13.45 11.18 -20.00
CA ARG A 105 12.73 10.02 -20.52
C ARG A 105 12.54 10.11 -22.03
N TRP A 106 12.10 11.27 -22.54
CA TRP A 106 11.87 11.46 -23.97
C TRP A 106 13.18 11.34 -24.77
N LEU A 107 14.29 11.89 -24.26
CA LEU A 107 15.63 11.66 -24.83
C LEU A 107 16.00 10.17 -24.83
N SER A 108 15.70 9.45 -23.75
CA SER A 108 15.95 8.01 -23.64
C SER A 108 15.10 7.17 -24.62
N MET A 109 13.96 7.70 -25.06
CA MET A 109 13.12 7.10 -26.10
C MET A 109 13.56 7.49 -27.53
N GLY A 110 14.58 8.35 -27.66
CA GLY A 110 15.11 8.82 -28.95
C GLY A 110 14.40 10.04 -29.54
N PHE A 111 13.54 10.72 -28.77
CA PHE A 111 12.99 12.01 -29.18
C PHE A 111 14.07 13.10 -29.12
N PRO A 112 13.93 14.17 -29.94
CA PRO A 112 14.81 15.33 -29.82
C PRO A 112 14.66 16.00 -28.46
N GLU A 113 15.70 16.72 -28.05
CA GLU A 113 15.65 17.58 -26.88
C GLU A 113 14.49 18.59 -26.97
N VAL A 114 13.76 18.74 -25.88
CA VAL A 114 12.66 19.68 -25.71
C VAL A 114 12.87 20.44 -24.41
N ASP A 115 12.42 21.70 -24.40
CA ASP A 115 12.40 22.55 -23.22
C ASP A 115 10.95 22.70 -22.76
N LEU A 116 10.60 22.01 -21.67
CA LEU A 116 9.25 21.97 -21.13
C LEU A 116 9.08 22.98 -19.99
N SER A 117 7.86 23.51 -19.82
CA SER A 117 7.56 24.56 -18.86
C SER A 117 7.36 24.03 -17.44
N GLU A 118 8.28 24.36 -16.55
CA GLU A 118 8.05 24.23 -15.11
C GLU A 118 7.01 25.22 -14.59
N GLN A 119 6.87 26.38 -15.24
CA GLN A 119 5.92 27.44 -14.87
C GLN A 119 4.49 26.91 -14.86
N ASN A 120 4.11 26.23 -15.93
CA ASN A 120 2.73 25.79 -16.11
C ASN A 120 2.37 24.69 -15.09
N LEU A 121 3.26 23.71 -14.92
CA LEU A 121 3.09 22.67 -13.90
C LEU A 121 2.93 23.28 -12.50
N ALA A 122 3.82 24.21 -12.12
CA ALA A 122 3.79 24.83 -10.79
C ALA A 122 2.60 25.78 -10.56
N ALA A 123 2.02 26.34 -11.62
CA ALA A 123 0.91 27.28 -11.51
C ALA A 123 -0.47 26.62 -11.66
N CYS A 124 -0.57 25.47 -12.35
CA CYS A 124 -1.85 24.93 -12.83
C CYS A 124 -2.30 23.60 -12.21
N TYR A 125 -1.67 23.10 -11.16
CA TYR A 125 -2.08 21.80 -10.58
C TYR A 125 -3.42 21.82 -9.84
N GLY A 126 -3.92 22.98 -9.40
CA GLY A 126 -5.29 23.16 -8.89
C GLY A 126 -5.56 22.74 -7.43
N PHE A 127 -4.52 22.46 -6.64
CA PHE A 127 -4.62 22.23 -5.19
C PHE A 127 -4.77 23.57 -4.45
N ASP A 128 -5.04 23.55 -3.14
CA ASP A 128 -5.28 24.74 -2.32
C ASP A 128 -4.25 25.85 -2.57
N GLU A 129 -4.67 26.92 -3.26
CA GLU A 129 -3.79 28.02 -3.66
C GLU A 129 -3.16 28.76 -2.48
N GLU A 130 -3.78 28.76 -1.29
CA GLU A 130 -3.26 29.47 -0.12
C GLU A 130 -2.07 28.76 0.52
N ASN A 131 -2.10 27.42 0.57
CA ASN A 131 -1.13 26.59 1.29
C ASN A 131 -0.21 25.79 0.38
N TRP A 132 -0.65 25.56 -0.86
CA TRP A 132 0.01 24.82 -1.91
C TRP A 132 -0.14 25.64 -3.20
N GLY A 133 0.09 26.94 -3.16
CA GLY A 133 0.18 27.77 -4.36
C GLY A 133 1.58 27.77 -4.96
N TYR A 134 1.74 28.51 -6.07
CA TYR A 134 3.05 28.69 -6.71
C TYR A 134 4.15 29.10 -5.71
N GLY A 135 5.27 28.39 -5.75
CA GLY A 135 6.42 28.64 -4.89
C GLY A 135 6.25 28.24 -3.41
N GLN A 136 5.10 27.72 -2.99
CA GLN A 136 4.87 27.17 -1.64
C GLN A 136 5.36 25.72 -1.49
N GLY A 137 5.78 25.12 -2.59
CA GLY A 137 6.22 23.73 -2.66
C GLY A 137 5.11 22.74 -2.96
N ALA A 138 5.52 21.55 -3.39
CA ALA A 138 4.62 20.45 -3.77
C ALA A 138 5.32 19.09 -3.55
N ASN A 139 4.77 18.03 -4.12
CA ASN A 139 5.31 16.66 -4.08
C ASN A 139 4.95 15.90 -5.36
N GLN A 140 5.39 14.64 -5.46
CA GLN A 140 5.15 13.81 -6.64
C GLN A 140 3.66 13.59 -6.96
N PHE A 141 2.77 13.58 -5.95
CA PHE A 141 1.34 13.31 -6.16
C PHE A 141 0.64 14.51 -6.82
N VAL A 142 0.92 15.72 -6.32
CA VAL A 142 0.44 16.98 -6.91
C VAL A 142 0.88 17.10 -8.38
N ASN A 143 2.16 16.84 -8.65
CA ASN A 143 2.68 16.90 -10.02
C ASN A 143 2.06 15.82 -10.91
N SER A 144 1.88 14.61 -10.37
CA SER A 144 1.24 13.50 -11.09
C SER A 144 -0.22 13.81 -11.43
N ALA A 145 -0.97 14.49 -10.55
CA ALA A 145 -2.37 14.85 -10.80
C ALA A 145 -2.51 15.74 -12.05
N TYR A 146 -1.72 16.82 -12.13
CA TYR A 146 -1.69 17.71 -13.30
C TYR A 146 -1.28 16.99 -14.59
N LEU A 147 -0.22 16.18 -14.54
CA LEU A 147 0.31 15.49 -15.72
C LEU A 147 -0.67 14.43 -16.23
N THR A 148 -1.19 13.59 -15.33
CA THR A 148 -2.04 12.43 -15.68
C THR A 148 -3.48 12.80 -16.02
N ARG A 149 -3.96 14.00 -15.65
CA ARG A 149 -5.20 14.55 -16.19
C ARG A 149 -5.01 15.23 -17.56
N LEU A 150 -3.80 15.12 -18.12
CA LEU A 150 -3.43 15.51 -19.48
C LEU A 150 -3.41 17.03 -19.74
N ASN A 151 -3.28 17.84 -18.68
CA ASN A 151 -3.19 19.30 -18.82
C ASN A 151 -1.78 19.79 -19.22
N GLY A 152 -0.81 18.89 -19.31
CA GLY A 152 0.55 19.19 -19.73
C GLY A 152 1.40 17.93 -19.93
N PRO A 153 2.73 18.09 -20.06
CA PRO A 153 3.49 19.33 -19.95
C PRO A 153 3.38 20.21 -21.22
N VAL A 154 3.48 21.53 -21.05
CA VAL A 154 3.55 22.51 -22.16
C VAL A 154 4.99 22.93 -22.44
N LEU A 155 5.25 23.63 -23.54
CA LEU A 155 6.59 24.12 -23.88
C LEU A 155 6.97 25.35 -23.04
N GLU A 156 8.24 25.46 -22.67
CA GLU A 156 8.79 26.64 -21.97
C GLU A 156 8.62 27.92 -22.80
N GLU A 157 8.60 27.84 -24.13
CA GLU A 157 8.36 29.01 -24.98
C GLU A 157 6.93 29.56 -24.91
N ASP A 158 5.95 28.70 -24.58
CA ASP A 158 4.53 29.06 -24.46
C ASP A 158 4.20 29.59 -23.06
N ASP A 159 4.85 29.03 -22.03
CA ASP A 159 4.76 29.51 -20.65
C ASP A 159 6.12 29.60 -19.95
N PRO A 160 6.89 30.68 -20.20
CA PRO A 160 8.25 30.80 -19.67
C PRO A 160 8.28 30.93 -18.14
N TYR A 161 9.26 30.29 -17.51
CA TYR A 161 9.48 30.35 -16.07
C TYR A 161 9.74 31.77 -15.57
N ASN A 162 8.91 32.20 -14.61
CA ASN A 162 8.99 33.51 -14.01
C ASN A 162 8.67 33.45 -12.52
N VAL A 163 9.68 33.76 -11.70
CA VAL A 163 9.55 33.77 -10.23
C VAL A 163 8.58 34.84 -9.72
N ASP A 164 8.37 35.93 -10.48
CA ASP A 164 7.57 37.09 -10.05
C ASP A 164 6.14 37.09 -10.61
N ILE A 165 5.86 36.32 -11.68
CA ILE A 165 4.58 36.34 -12.40
C ILE A 165 4.14 34.91 -12.69
N HIS A 166 3.09 34.46 -12.00
CA HIS A 166 2.71 33.05 -12.01
C HIS A 166 1.19 32.82 -12.17
N PRO A 167 0.53 33.38 -13.20
CA PRO A 167 -0.85 32.99 -13.52
C PRO A 167 -0.89 31.56 -14.05
N CYS A 168 -1.90 30.78 -13.67
CA CYS A 168 -2.18 29.56 -14.41
C CYS A 168 -2.69 29.90 -15.82
N LYS A 169 -2.08 29.28 -16.84
CA LYS A 169 -2.55 29.27 -18.23
C LYS A 169 -3.02 27.86 -18.58
N ASP A 170 -4.30 27.61 -18.43
CA ASP A 170 -4.93 26.30 -18.62
C ASP A 170 -5.45 26.06 -20.05
N ASP A 171 -5.30 27.04 -20.94
CA ASP A 171 -5.73 27.00 -22.35
C ASP A 171 -4.61 26.62 -23.32
N LEU A 172 -3.41 26.32 -22.81
CA LEU A 172 -2.25 25.93 -23.60
C LEU A 172 -2.31 24.46 -24.01
N GLU A 173 -1.87 24.17 -25.24
CA GLU A 173 -1.79 22.80 -25.73
C GLU A 173 -0.54 22.11 -25.17
N PRO A 174 -0.65 20.90 -24.59
CA PRO A 174 0.52 20.12 -24.18
C PRO A 174 1.48 19.83 -25.33
N ALA A 175 2.78 19.75 -25.06
CA ALA A 175 3.78 19.29 -26.04
C ALA A 175 3.63 17.80 -26.37
N ALA A 176 3.18 17.03 -25.38
CA ALA A 176 2.74 15.64 -25.46
C ALA A 176 1.95 15.32 -24.18
N LEU A 177 1.33 14.15 -24.12
CA LEU A 177 0.49 13.74 -23.01
C LEU A 177 1.20 12.71 -22.11
N ILE A 178 1.08 12.87 -20.80
CA ILE A 178 1.70 12.01 -19.77
C ILE A 178 0.61 11.30 -18.95
N PRO A 179 0.11 10.13 -19.39
CA PRO A 179 -1.02 9.46 -18.72
C PRO A 179 -0.62 8.68 -17.46
N ASP A 180 0.68 8.45 -17.24
CA ASP A 180 1.19 7.52 -16.24
C ASP A 180 2.27 8.15 -15.35
N SER A 181 2.27 7.74 -14.08
CA SER A 181 3.30 8.06 -13.09
C SER A 181 3.62 6.79 -12.28
N ARG A 182 4.86 6.66 -11.81
CA ARG A 182 5.33 5.50 -11.03
C ARG A 182 6.06 5.99 -9.80
N TRP A 183 5.75 5.40 -8.65
CA TRP A 183 6.32 5.79 -7.36
C TRP A 183 7.13 4.61 -6.82
N LEU A 184 8.45 4.82 -6.70
CA LEU A 184 9.36 3.76 -6.27
C LEU A 184 9.36 3.66 -4.73
N PRO A 185 9.51 2.44 -4.19
CA PRO A 185 9.84 2.24 -2.78
C PRO A 185 11.07 3.05 -2.36
N VAL A 186 10.92 3.84 -1.30
CA VAL A 186 12.01 4.68 -0.76
C VAL A 186 13.25 3.84 -0.49
N ARG A 187 14.41 4.39 -0.87
CA ARG A 187 15.74 3.77 -0.69
C ARG A 187 15.96 2.38 -1.32
N ASP A 188 15.11 1.93 -2.25
CA ASP A 188 15.41 0.78 -3.11
C ASP A 188 16.41 1.19 -4.21
N PHE A 189 17.69 1.25 -3.84
CA PHE A 189 18.76 1.76 -4.70
C PHE A 189 19.02 0.90 -5.94
N GLU A 190 18.77 -0.41 -5.87
CA GLU A 190 18.91 -1.28 -7.04
C GLU A 190 17.79 -1.00 -8.05
N LEU A 191 16.54 -0.89 -7.58
CA LEU A 191 15.43 -0.48 -8.44
C LEU A 191 15.64 0.93 -9.00
N LEU A 192 16.18 1.86 -8.21
CA LEU A 192 16.53 3.20 -8.69
C LEU A 192 17.57 3.14 -9.82
N LYS A 193 18.67 2.39 -9.65
CA LYS A 193 19.68 2.23 -10.73
C LYS A 193 19.06 1.61 -11.99
N HIS A 194 18.22 0.58 -11.85
CA HIS A 194 17.49 0.00 -12.97
C HIS A 194 16.58 1.00 -13.67
N THR A 195 15.85 1.80 -12.90
CA THR A 195 14.93 2.81 -13.43
C THR A 195 15.72 3.88 -14.19
N VAL A 196 16.83 4.37 -13.62
CA VAL A 196 17.69 5.36 -14.29
C VAL A 196 18.26 4.81 -15.60
N TYR A 197 18.70 3.55 -15.60
CA TYR A 197 19.26 2.90 -16.78
C TYR A 197 18.26 2.80 -17.93
N TYR A 198 17.03 2.34 -17.67
CA TYR A 198 16.03 2.06 -18.70
C TYR A 198 15.12 3.24 -19.04
N TYR A 199 14.77 4.07 -18.06
CA TYR A 199 13.76 5.13 -18.21
C TYR A 199 14.36 6.54 -18.22
N GLY A 200 15.64 6.72 -17.93
CA GLY A 200 16.25 8.05 -17.81
C GLY A 200 16.15 8.60 -16.39
N ALA A 201 16.40 9.89 -16.22
CA ALA A 201 16.55 10.51 -14.91
C ALA A 201 15.28 10.41 -14.05
N VAL A 202 15.48 10.17 -12.75
CA VAL A 202 14.42 9.89 -11.78
C VAL A 202 14.31 11.04 -10.78
N TYR A 203 13.09 11.49 -10.52
CA TYR A 203 12.76 12.44 -9.46
C TYR A 203 13.05 11.81 -8.10
N VAL A 204 13.78 12.52 -7.22
CA VAL A 204 14.11 12.03 -5.87
C VAL A 204 14.06 13.17 -4.85
N GLY A 205 13.38 12.94 -3.73
CA GLY A 205 13.42 13.80 -2.55
C GLY A 205 14.71 13.64 -1.75
N ILE A 206 15.29 14.76 -1.31
CA ILE A 206 16.47 14.82 -0.46
C ILE A 206 16.29 15.86 0.66
N HIS A 207 17.06 15.71 1.73
CA HIS A 207 17.31 16.83 2.63
C HIS A 207 18.47 17.67 2.08
N TRP A 208 18.25 18.97 1.91
CA TRP A 208 19.30 19.94 1.66
C TRP A 208 19.62 20.73 2.93
N ASP A 209 20.85 20.58 3.38
CA ASP A 209 21.40 21.24 4.56
C ASP A 209 21.70 22.72 4.26
N VAL A 210 20.75 23.59 4.60
CA VAL A 210 20.84 25.04 4.41
C VAL A 210 21.98 25.69 5.21
N SER A 211 22.56 25.01 6.21
CA SER A 211 23.75 25.50 6.91
C SER A 211 25.02 25.39 6.05
N GLY A 212 24.95 24.63 4.96
CA GLY A 212 26.04 24.42 4.00
C GLY A 212 27.11 23.45 4.48
N GLY A 213 26.99 22.88 5.67
CA GLY A 213 28.00 21.98 6.26
C GLY A 213 28.17 20.66 5.50
N SER A 214 27.16 20.27 4.73
CA SER A 214 27.10 18.97 4.04
C SER A 214 27.54 19.01 2.58
N PHE A 215 27.71 20.20 1.98
CA PHE A 215 28.14 20.37 0.59
C PHE A 215 29.62 20.79 0.49
N ASN A 216 30.41 20.02 -0.25
CA ASN A 216 31.79 20.34 -0.58
C ASN A 216 31.90 20.92 -2.00
N ALA A 217 32.03 22.24 -2.09
CA ALA A 217 32.17 22.95 -3.37
C ALA A 217 33.49 22.67 -4.11
N SER A 218 34.49 22.06 -3.47
CA SER A 218 35.78 21.78 -4.12
C SER A 218 35.75 20.57 -5.05
N ASP A 219 34.85 19.62 -4.79
CA ASP A 219 34.68 18.39 -5.57
C ASP A 219 33.21 18.10 -5.94
N ASN A 220 32.32 19.05 -5.66
CA ASN A 220 30.88 19.01 -5.87
C ASN A 220 30.23 17.77 -5.26
N THR A 221 30.67 17.36 -4.06
CA THR A 221 30.08 16.24 -3.33
C THR A 221 29.19 16.72 -2.18
N TYR A 222 28.10 16.00 -1.94
CA TYR A 222 27.15 16.22 -0.87
C TYR A 222 27.03 14.95 -0.02
N ASN A 223 27.01 15.13 1.30
CA ASN A 223 26.73 14.05 2.25
C ASN A 223 26.14 14.63 3.53
N TYR A 224 24.82 14.51 3.67
CA TYR A 224 24.11 14.79 4.91
C TYR A 224 24.12 13.56 5.80
N ALA A 225 24.45 13.77 7.07
CA ALA A 225 24.48 12.71 8.10
C ALA A 225 23.44 12.93 9.21
N GLY A 226 22.51 13.87 9.02
CA GLY A 226 21.45 14.17 9.99
C GLY A 226 20.19 13.33 9.76
N ASN A 227 19.08 13.74 10.39
CA ASN A 227 17.82 13.01 10.37
C ASN A 227 16.60 13.87 10.04
N ASN A 228 16.81 15.11 9.57
CA ASN A 228 15.73 15.99 9.16
C ASN A 228 15.07 15.45 7.88
N ALA A 229 13.75 15.62 7.76
CA ALA A 229 12.98 15.19 6.60
C ALA A 229 13.45 15.88 5.30
N ALA A 230 13.11 15.29 4.15
CA ALA A 230 13.40 15.94 2.86
C ALA A 230 12.72 17.31 2.79
N ASN A 231 13.41 18.24 2.13
CA ASN A 231 12.93 19.62 1.89
C ASN A 231 13.21 20.10 0.47
N HIS A 232 13.92 19.30 -0.34
CA HIS A 232 14.27 19.62 -1.71
C HIS A 232 14.09 18.39 -2.62
N ALA A 233 13.77 18.62 -3.89
CA ALA A 233 13.68 17.59 -4.91
C ALA A 233 14.75 17.81 -5.98
N VAL A 234 15.35 16.71 -6.43
CA VAL A 234 16.43 16.70 -7.42
C VAL A 234 16.25 15.54 -8.41
N LEU A 235 17.05 15.55 -9.47
CA LEU A 235 17.04 14.51 -10.50
C LEU A 235 18.26 13.61 -10.42
N VAL A 236 18.06 12.32 -10.17
CA VAL A 236 19.13 11.32 -10.24
C VAL A 236 19.37 10.96 -11.70
N CYS A 237 20.55 11.30 -12.20
CA CYS A 237 20.95 11.22 -13.60
C CYS A 237 22.02 10.13 -13.84
N GLY A 238 22.30 9.29 -12.86
CA GLY A 238 23.34 8.29 -12.94
C GLY A 238 23.97 7.97 -11.60
N TRP A 239 25.06 7.22 -11.64
CA TRP A 239 25.85 6.83 -10.47
C TRP A 239 27.30 6.54 -10.83
N ASP A 240 28.17 6.58 -9.84
CA ASP A 240 29.57 6.18 -9.93
C ASP A 240 29.96 5.44 -8.64
N ASP A 241 30.07 4.11 -8.73
CA ASP A 241 30.42 3.24 -7.60
C ASP A 241 31.85 3.48 -7.08
N ALA A 242 32.71 4.15 -7.86
CA ALA A 242 34.09 4.45 -7.49
C ALA A 242 34.29 5.89 -6.96
N LYS A 243 33.26 6.75 -7.01
CA LYS A 243 33.36 8.14 -6.55
C LYS A 243 33.61 8.19 -5.05
N THR A 244 34.70 8.82 -4.64
CA THR A 244 34.97 9.08 -3.21
C THR A 244 34.28 10.36 -2.78
N THR A 245 33.54 10.29 -1.68
CA THR A 245 32.85 11.40 -1.02
C THR A 245 33.27 11.47 0.46
N ALA A 246 32.81 12.50 1.18
CA ALA A 246 33.00 12.57 2.63
C ALA A 246 32.30 11.44 3.40
N GLY A 247 31.19 10.89 2.86
CA GLY A 247 30.43 9.79 3.46
C GLY A 247 31.00 8.40 3.19
N GLY A 248 31.83 8.25 2.15
CA GLY A 248 32.38 6.98 1.73
C GLY A 248 32.54 6.86 0.21
N THR A 249 32.71 5.63 -0.26
CA THR A 249 32.85 5.32 -1.69
C THR A 249 31.48 5.00 -2.30
N GLY A 250 31.24 5.51 -3.50
CA GLY A 250 30.00 5.41 -4.23
C GLY A 250 29.15 6.67 -4.10
N ALA A 251 28.65 7.17 -5.24
CA ALA A 251 27.80 8.35 -5.28
C ALA A 251 26.79 8.32 -6.43
N TRP A 252 25.66 8.98 -6.21
CA TRP A 252 24.69 9.34 -7.23
C TRP A 252 25.13 10.59 -7.99
N ILE A 253 24.90 10.63 -9.29
CA ILE A 253 25.06 11.82 -10.12
C ILE A 253 23.71 12.53 -10.15
N VAL A 254 23.68 13.80 -9.76
CA VAL A 254 22.43 14.50 -9.50
C VAL A 254 22.40 15.85 -10.23
N LYS A 255 21.29 16.14 -10.90
CA LYS A 255 20.97 17.44 -11.50
C LYS A 255 20.14 18.24 -10.52
N ASN A 256 20.56 19.48 -10.29
CA ASN A 256 19.86 20.45 -9.46
C ASN A 256 19.14 21.49 -10.33
N SER A 257 18.32 22.34 -9.70
CA SER A 257 17.48 23.36 -10.32
C SER A 257 17.91 24.78 -9.94
N TRP A 258 19.21 25.02 -9.73
CA TRP A 258 19.78 26.34 -9.36
C TRP A 258 20.65 26.95 -10.47
N GLY A 259 20.41 26.52 -11.70
CA GLY A 259 21.08 27.00 -12.90
C GLY A 259 22.50 26.44 -13.10
N THR A 260 23.03 26.70 -14.29
CA THR A 260 24.35 26.21 -14.72
C THR A 260 25.52 26.88 -14.01
N GLY A 261 25.29 28.00 -13.31
CA GLY A 261 26.32 28.68 -12.52
C GLY A 261 26.65 28.02 -11.18
N TRP A 262 25.86 27.04 -10.75
CA TRP A 262 26.00 26.34 -9.48
C TRP A 262 26.63 24.95 -9.66
N GLY A 263 27.40 24.46 -8.68
CA GLY A 263 28.01 23.12 -8.72
C GLY A 263 28.90 22.89 -9.96
N ASP A 264 28.78 21.71 -10.56
CA ASP A 264 29.38 21.36 -11.85
C ASP A 264 28.36 21.53 -12.98
N ASN A 265 28.18 22.78 -13.45
CA ASN A 265 27.18 23.13 -14.47
C ASN A 265 25.73 22.77 -14.09
N GLY A 266 25.40 22.92 -12.80
CA GLY A 266 24.12 22.57 -12.18
C GLY A 266 24.04 21.12 -11.69
N PHE A 267 25.12 20.34 -11.80
CA PHE A 267 25.20 18.96 -11.33
C PHE A 267 26.11 18.82 -10.12
N PHE A 268 25.91 17.77 -9.35
CA PHE A 268 26.72 17.42 -8.19
C PHE A 268 26.61 15.91 -7.88
N TYR A 269 27.34 15.45 -6.88
CA TYR A 269 27.35 14.05 -6.45
C TYR A 269 26.79 13.92 -5.04
N ILE A 270 25.86 13.00 -4.81
CA ILE A 270 25.37 12.66 -3.47
C ILE A 270 25.94 11.32 -3.05
N SER A 271 26.55 11.25 -1.86
CA SER A 271 27.08 10.01 -1.31
C SER A 271 25.99 8.92 -1.20
N TYR A 272 26.34 7.66 -1.47
CA TYR A 272 25.46 6.53 -1.14
C TYR A 272 25.18 6.41 0.36
N GLN A 273 26.04 7.00 1.19
CA GLN A 273 25.90 7.00 2.65
C GLN A 273 25.08 8.19 3.18
N ASP A 274 24.53 9.03 2.31
CA ASP A 274 23.63 10.10 2.73
C ASP A 274 22.39 9.52 3.44
N SER A 275 22.12 10.05 4.64
CA SER A 275 21.10 9.51 5.54
C SER A 275 19.68 9.83 5.11
N GLN A 276 19.47 10.83 4.24
CA GLN A 276 18.15 11.31 3.81
C GLN A 276 17.92 11.20 2.30
N PHE A 277 18.93 10.78 1.52
CA PHE A 277 18.76 10.52 0.10
C PHE A 277 17.66 9.47 -0.16
N ALA A 278 16.69 9.82 -1.02
CA ALA A 278 15.56 8.96 -1.38
C ALA A 278 14.76 8.45 -0.18
N GLY A 279 14.71 9.24 0.91
CA GLY A 279 14.05 8.87 2.16
C GLY A 279 12.53 9.03 2.16
N ASP A 280 11.99 9.92 1.33
CA ASP A 280 10.57 10.27 1.33
C ASP A 280 9.84 9.89 0.03
N GLU A 281 10.34 10.32 -1.13
CA GLU A 281 9.67 10.04 -2.41
C GLU A 281 10.65 9.88 -3.58
N MET A 282 10.23 9.05 -4.54
CA MET A 282 10.92 8.80 -5.80
C MET A 282 9.89 8.53 -6.89
N ALA A 283 9.97 9.25 -8.02
CA ALA A 283 9.02 9.12 -9.11
C ALA A 283 9.65 9.17 -10.50
N TYR A 284 8.96 8.56 -11.47
CA TYR A 284 9.26 8.74 -12.90
C TYR A 284 7.98 8.61 -13.75
N PHE A 285 8.06 9.13 -14.98
CA PHE A 285 6.93 9.25 -15.89
C PHE A 285 7.21 8.45 -17.18
N PRO A 286 6.82 7.16 -17.25
CA PRO A 286 7.31 6.26 -18.29
C PRO A 286 6.66 6.43 -19.66
N VAL A 287 5.41 6.91 -19.71
CA VAL A 287 4.57 6.88 -20.91
C VAL A 287 4.49 8.27 -21.53
N ARG A 288 4.62 8.31 -22.85
CA ARG A 288 4.36 9.49 -23.69
C ARG A 288 3.31 9.12 -24.73
N TRP A 289 2.25 9.90 -24.82
CA TRP A 289 1.26 9.86 -25.90
C TRP A 289 1.34 11.16 -26.70
N GLU A 290 0.98 11.09 -27.99
CA GLU A 290 0.80 12.29 -28.80
C GLU A 290 -0.57 12.91 -28.50
N ASN A 291 -0.75 14.22 -28.72
CA ASN A 291 -2.02 14.91 -28.47
C ASN A 291 -3.20 14.32 -29.25
N ASN A 292 -2.92 13.66 -30.38
CA ASN A 292 -3.95 13.01 -31.18
C ASN A 292 -4.30 11.60 -30.69
N ASP A 293 -3.64 11.05 -29.66
CA ASP A 293 -3.89 9.70 -29.13
C ASP A 293 -5.17 9.60 -28.29
N VAL A 294 -5.65 10.71 -27.74
CA VAL A 294 -6.92 10.84 -27.02
C VAL A 294 -7.47 12.26 -27.24
N ASP A 295 -8.79 12.42 -27.33
CA ASP A 295 -9.43 13.75 -27.44
C ASP A 295 -10.41 14.03 -26.28
N THR A 296 -10.66 13.03 -25.45
CA THR A 296 -11.62 13.06 -24.35
C THR A 296 -11.08 12.23 -23.20
N ILE A 297 -11.11 12.80 -21.99
CA ILE A 297 -10.91 12.09 -20.73
C ILE A 297 -12.20 12.14 -19.94
N PHE A 298 -12.68 10.98 -19.50
CA PHE A 298 -13.78 10.85 -18.55
C PHE A 298 -13.16 10.57 -17.18
N MET A 299 -13.36 11.48 -16.24
CA MET A 299 -12.81 11.40 -14.89
C MET A 299 -13.70 12.18 -13.92
N HIS A 300 -13.59 11.85 -12.63
CA HIS A 300 -14.18 12.63 -11.54
C HIS A 300 -13.11 13.13 -10.54
N ASP A 301 -11.85 12.69 -10.69
CA ASP A 301 -10.75 12.91 -9.76
C ASP A 301 -9.72 13.93 -10.29
N GLU A 302 -10.09 15.22 -10.38
CA GLU A 302 -9.24 16.26 -10.99
C GLU A 302 -7.89 16.45 -10.25
N LEU A 303 -7.89 16.35 -8.93
CA LEU A 303 -6.71 16.37 -8.05
C LEU A 303 -6.05 14.98 -7.92
N GLY A 304 -6.60 13.96 -8.58
CA GLY A 304 -6.05 12.60 -8.61
C GLY A 304 -6.04 11.93 -7.24
N PHE A 305 -4.96 11.21 -6.95
CA PHE A 305 -4.81 10.49 -5.69
C PHE A 305 -4.42 11.45 -4.56
N THR A 306 -5.37 11.74 -3.67
CA THR A 306 -5.16 12.63 -2.50
C THR A 306 -5.32 11.92 -1.16
N GLY A 307 -5.66 10.63 -1.17
CA GLY A 307 -5.77 9.85 0.04
C GLY A 307 -6.29 8.44 -0.20
N THR A 308 -6.54 7.74 0.91
CA THR A 308 -7.07 6.38 0.89
C THR A 308 -8.22 6.23 1.89
N ILE A 309 -9.18 5.36 1.56
CA ILE A 309 -10.25 4.93 2.48
C ILE A 309 -10.00 3.47 2.88
N PRO A 310 -9.87 3.14 4.17
CA PRO A 310 -9.64 1.77 4.61
C PRO A 310 -10.73 0.79 4.17
N ALA A 311 -10.30 -0.39 3.71
CA ALA A 311 -11.13 -1.55 3.42
C ALA A 311 -10.70 -2.72 4.34
N PRO A 312 -10.97 -2.64 5.66
CA PRO A 312 -10.52 -3.67 6.59
C PRO A 312 -11.18 -5.02 6.28
N ASN A 313 -10.47 -6.08 6.67
CA ASN A 313 -10.92 -7.48 6.60
C ASN A 313 -11.22 -8.02 5.20
N THR A 314 -10.71 -7.37 4.14
CA THR A 314 -10.78 -7.91 2.78
C THR A 314 -9.41 -7.88 2.11
N SER A 315 -9.20 -8.81 1.17
CA SER A 315 -8.07 -8.79 0.24
C SER A 315 -8.46 -8.43 -1.18
N GLN A 316 -9.76 -8.19 -1.39
CA GLN A 316 -10.34 -7.88 -2.68
C GLN A 316 -11.41 -6.81 -2.53
N PHE A 317 -11.51 -5.90 -3.47
CA PHE A 317 -12.55 -4.87 -3.44
C PHE A 317 -12.88 -4.40 -4.85
N PHE A 318 -13.99 -3.68 -4.96
CA PHE A 318 -14.55 -3.25 -6.23
C PHE A 318 -14.87 -1.76 -6.18
N GLU A 319 -14.51 -1.08 -7.25
CA GLU A 319 -14.75 0.32 -7.53
C GLU A 319 -15.62 0.41 -8.78
N LEU A 320 -16.54 1.37 -8.82
CA LEU A 320 -17.41 1.61 -9.97
C LEU A 320 -17.48 3.09 -10.27
N ALA A 321 -17.12 3.48 -11.48
CA ALA A 321 -17.26 4.85 -11.96
C ALA A 321 -18.22 4.91 -13.14
N LYS A 322 -19.24 5.77 -13.04
CA LYS A 322 -20.17 6.11 -14.12
C LYS A 322 -19.64 7.31 -14.91
N PHE A 323 -19.73 7.25 -16.22
CA PHE A 323 -19.39 8.38 -17.10
C PHE A 323 -20.51 8.66 -18.09
N ASN A 324 -20.84 9.94 -18.25
CA ASN A 324 -21.87 10.39 -19.17
C ASN A 324 -21.33 10.65 -20.57
N VAL A 325 -22.01 10.17 -21.60
CA VAL A 325 -21.57 10.28 -22.99
C VAL A 325 -22.67 10.91 -23.85
N LEU A 326 -22.37 12.05 -24.47
CA LEU A 326 -23.34 12.77 -25.32
C LEU A 326 -23.38 12.29 -26.77
N SER A 327 -22.33 11.59 -27.22
CA SER A 327 -22.17 11.10 -28.59
C SER A 327 -21.21 9.92 -28.60
N SER A 328 -21.25 9.06 -29.61
CA SER A 328 -20.41 7.86 -29.62
C SER A 328 -18.90 8.17 -29.52
N HIS A 329 -18.27 7.54 -28.53
CA HIS A 329 -16.81 7.54 -28.33
C HIS A 329 -16.28 6.11 -28.40
N LEU A 330 -15.00 6.00 -28.72
CA LEU A 330 -14.23 4.78 -28.49
C LEU A 330 -13.37 5.05 -27.27
N VAL A 331 -13.76 4.49 -26.12
CA VAL A 331 -12.82 4.32 -25.00
C VAL A 331 -11.66 3.51 -25.55
N THR A 332 -10.44 3.95 -25.29
CA THR A 332 -9.20 3.32 -25.76
C THR A 332 -8.42 2.73 -24.60
N HIS A 333 -8.45 3.40 -23.45
CA HIS A 333 -7.76 3.02 -22.22
C HIS A 333 -8.65 3.30 -21.01
N VAL A 334 -8.41 2.55 -19.96
CA VAL A 334 -8.87 2.86 -18.60
C VAL A 334 -7.65 3.22 -17.75
N GLY A 335 -7.82 4.17 -16.85
CA GLY A 335 -6.79 4.66 -15.94
C GLY A 335 -7.14 4.41 -14.50
N VAL A 336 -6.14 4.14 -13.67
CA VAL A 336 -6.35 3.96 -12.24
C VAL A 336 -5.13 4.31 -11.40
N ALA A 337 -5.32 4.88 -10.21
CA ALA A 337 -4.26 4.96 -9.21
C ALA A 337 -4.13 3.63 -8.47
N VAL A 338 -2.90 3.22 -8.18
CA VAL A 338 -2.55 1.97 -7.49
C VAL A 338 -1.55 2.33 -6.39
N PRO A 339 -2.00 2.60 -5.15
CA PRO A 339 -1.09 2.95 -4.07
C PRO A 339 -0.42 1.73 -3.44
N GLU A 340 -1.04 0.54 -3.52
CA GLU A 340 -0.45 -0.70 -3.00
C GLU A 340 0.40 -1.44 -4.05
N PRO A 341 1.65 -1.82 -3.73
CA PRO A 341 2.42 -2.71 -4.59
C PRO A 341 1.77 -4.10 -4.67
N GLU A 342 2.15 -4.88 -5.68
CA GLU A 342 1.69 -6.26 -5.86
C GLU A 342 0.15 -6.36 -5.94
N THR A 343 -0.45 -5.48 -6.74
CA THR A 343 -1.89 -5.42 -6.95
C THR A 343 -2.26 -6.09 -8.27
N VAL A 344 -3.29 -6.92 -8.28
CA VAL A 344 -3.92 -7.44 -9.51
C VAL A 344 -5.23 -6.69 -9.77
N LEU A 345 -5.41 -6.28 -11.03
CA LEU A 345 -6.56 -5.52 -11.49
C LEU A 345 -7.33 -6.29 -12.56
N ASP A 346 -8.65 -6.29 -12.41
CA ASP A 346 -9.61 -6.62 -13.46
C ASP A 346 -10.46 -5.39 -13.76
N PHE A 347 -10.65 -5.08 -15.04
CA PHE A 347 -11.50 -4.01 -15.53
C PHE A 347 -12.67 -4.60 -16.31
N ASN A 348 -13.88 -4.13 -16.00
CA ASN A 348 -15.09 -4.46 -16.74
C ASN A 348 -15.82 -3.15 -17.11
N VAL A 349 -16.32 -3.06 -18.34
CA VAL A 349 -17.09 -1.93 -18.84
C VAL A 349 -18.50 -2.40 -19.16
N TYR A 350 -19.48 -1.78 -18.52
CA TYR A 350 -20.91 -2.05 -18.66
C TYR A 350 -21.61 -0.82 -19.24
N ASP A 351 -22.75 -1.00 -19.91
CA ASP A 351 -23.59 0.12 -20.37
C ASP A 351 -24.86 0.35 -19.54
N ASP A 352 -25.09 -0.45 -18.50
CA ASP A 352 -26.27 -0.32 -17.66
C ASP A 352 -26.01 -0.67 -16.19
N PHE A 353 -26.64 0.11 -15.30
CA PHE A 353 -26.63 -0.08 -13.85
C PHE A 353 -27.94 0.43 -13.25
N ASP A 354 -28.71 -0.48 -12.64
CA ASP A 354 -30.02 -0.15 -12.06
C ASP A 354 -29.96 0.38 -10.61
N GLY A 355 -28.75 0.54 -10.07
CA GLY A 355 -28.49 0.89 -8.67
C GLY A 355 -28.09 -0.31 -7.80
N GLU A 356 -28.35 -1.54 -8.26
CA GLU A 356 -27.99 -2.77 -7.56
C GLU A 356 -27.15 -3.70 -8.44
N ASN A 357 -27.49 -3.82 -9.73
CA ASN A 357 -26.93 -4.80 -10.66
C ASN A 357 -26.33 -4.12 -11.88
N LEU A 358 -25.11 -4.52 -12.24
CA LEU A 358 -24.49 -4.18 -13.52
C LEU A 358 -25.01 -5.12 -14.59
N SER A 359 -25.32 -4.57 -15.77
CA SER A 359 -25.82 -5.37 -16.89
C SER A 359 -25.17 -4.94 -18.20
N ASN A 360 -25.21 -5.85 -19.19
CA ASN A 360 -24.68 -5.63 -20.54
C ASN A 360 -23.19 -5.24 -20.57
N LEU A 361 -22.34 -6.22 -20.23
CA LEU A 361 -20.88 -6.12 -20.32
C LEU A 361 -20.44 -5.91 -21.79
N ILE A 362 -19.82 -4.77 -22.06
CA ILE A 362 -19.37 -4.36 -23.40
C ILE A 362 -17.85 -4.44 -23.60
N GLY A 363 -17.07 -4.60 -22.52
CA GLY A 363 -15.64 -4.91 -22.61
C GLY A 363 -15.03 -5.30 -21.28
N SER A 364 -13.95 -6.10 -21.31
CA SER A 364 -13.23 -6.47 -20.10
C SER A 364 -11.75 -6.75 -20.35
N ARG A 365 -10.95 -6.64 -19.29
CA ARG A 365 -9.54 -7.02 -19.25
C ARG A 365 -9.16 -7.40 -17.82
N SER A 366 -8.62 -8.61 -17.64
CA SER A 366 -8.38 -9.21 -16.33
C SER A 366 -6.94 -9.68 -16.14
N GLY A 367 -6.54 -9.90 -14.89
CA GLY A 367 -5.25 -10.46 -14.50
C GLY A 367 -4.06 -9.51 -14.69
N ILE A 368 -4.30 -8.19 -14.61
CA ILE A 368 -3.25 -7.19 -14.77
C ILE A 368 -2.47 -7.06 -13.47
N TYR A 369 -1.24 -7.56 -13.45
CA TYR A 369 -0.35 -7.44 -12.29
C TYR A 369 0.42 -6.11 -12.30
N VAL A 370 0.34 -5.38 -11.19
CA VAL A 370 1.03 -4.11 -10.94
C VAL A 370 2.05 -4.28 -9.83
N GLU A 371 3.32 -4.07 -10.15
CA GLU A 371 4.44 -4.37 -9.26
C GLU A 371 4.72 -3.25 -8.24
N ILE A 372 4.64 -2.00 -8.67
CA ILE A 372 4.98 -0.82 -7.84
C ILE A 372 3.84 0.18 -7.85
N PRO A 373 3.74 1.04 -6.82
CA PRO A 373 2.70 2.07 -6.79
C PRO A 373 2.80 3.08 -7.94
N GLY A 374 1.68 3.71 -8.28
CA GLY A 374 1.62 4.74 -9.32
C GLY A 374 0.23 4.95 -9.94
N ILE A 375 0.17 5.77 -10.98
CA ILE A 375 -1.02 5.97 -11.81
C ILE A 375 -0.78 5.26 -13.14
N TYR A 376 -1.65 4.32 -13.49
CA TYR A 376 -1.48 3.43 -14.63
C TYR A 376 -2.59 3.63 -15.66
N THR A 377 -2.26 3.48 -16.94
CA THR A 377 -3.25 3.29 -18.00
C THR A 377 -3.13 1.93 -18.68
N PHE A 378 -4.29 1.35 -19.02
CA PHE A 378 -4.37 0.05 -19.65
C PHE A 378 -5.29 0.12 -20.87
N ALA A 379 -4.79 -0.34 -22.02
CA ALA A 379 -5.59 -0.47 -23.23
C ALA A 379 -6.84 -1.35 -22.98
N LEU A 380 -8.01 -0.78 -23.25
CA LEU A 380 -9.31 -1.45 -23.17
C LEU A 380 -10.26 -0.77 -24.15
N PRO A 381 -10.17 -1.10 -25.45
CA PRO A 381 -10.96 -0.41 -26.44
C PRO A 381 -12.40 -0.89 -26.45
N VAL A 382 -13.31 0.03 -26.18
CA VAL A 382 -14.74 -0.25 -26.06
C VAL A 382 -15.50 0.91 -26.68
N LYS A 383 -16.41 0.62 -27.62
CA LYS A 383 -17.29 1.64 -28.16
C LYS A 383 -18.39 1.91 -27.14
N VAL A 384 -18.57 3.17 -26.79
CA VAL A 384 -19.62 3.66 -25.89
C VAL A 384 -20.51 4.62 -26.67
N GLU A 385 -21.83 4.48 -26.53
CA GLU A 385 -22.83 5.28 -27.25
C GLU A 385 -23.77 6.04 -26.32
N ASP A 386 -23.81 5.66 -25.04
CA ASP A 386 -24.59 6.26 -23.95
C ASP A 386 -23.72 6.24 -22.67
N ASP A 387 -24.29 6.61 -21.54
CA ASP A 387 -23.70 6.43 -20.21
C ASP A 387 -23.07 5.02 -20.07
N PHE A 388 -21.89 4.94 -19.48
CA PHE A 388 -21.20 3.67 -19.26
C PHE A 388 -20.54 3.62 -17.88
N TYR A 389 -20.23 2.42 -17.44
CA TYR A 389 -19.73 2.13 -16.10
C TYR A 389 -18.43 1.35 -16.19
N VAL A 390 -17.39 1.85 -15.54
CA VAL A 390 -16.10 1.15 -15.42
C VAL A 390 -16.02 0.57 -14.01
N GLU A 391 -16.12 -0.75 -13.92
CA GLU A 391 -15.83 -1.52 -12.71
C GLU A 391 -14.34 -1.87 -12.68
N VAL A 392 -13.70 -1.61 -11.54
CA VAL A 392 -12.34 -2.07 -11.23
C VAL A 392 -12.44 -3.02 -10.05
N LYS A 393 -12.06 -4.28 -10.28
CA LYS A 393 -11.85 -5.26 -9.21
C LYS A 393 -10.36 -5.31 -8.90
N ARG A 394 -10.03 -5.25 -7.62
CA ARG A 394 -8.65 -5.26 -7.13
C ARG A 394 -8.42 -6.42 -6.20
N GLU A 395 -7.29 -7.06 -6.35
CA GLU A 395 -6.77 -8.06 -5.42
C GLU A 395 -5.39 -7.62 -4.95
N VAL A 396 -5.23 -7.43 -3.65
CA VAL A 396 -3.99 -6.93 -3.05
C VAL A 396 -3.36 -8.06 -2.24
N GLY A 397 -2.06 -8.27 -2.39
CA GLY A 397 -1.31 -9.33 -1.70
C GLY A 397 -1.16 -9.15 -0.19
N ASN A 398 -1.85 -8.18 0.43
CA ASN A 398 -1.68 -7.82 1.83
C ASN A 398 -3.00 -7.64 2.58
N ASN A 399 -2.93 -7.66 3.92
CA ASN A 399 -4.09 -7.50 4.82
C ASN A 399 -4.53 -6.03 5.05
N GLU A 400 -3.89 -5.05 4.40
CA GLU A 400 -4.21 -3.63 4.59
C GLU A 400 -4.55 -3.01 3.24
N VAL A 401 -5.83 -3.15 2.90
CA VAL A 401 -6.35 -2.78 1.61
C VAL A 401 -7.07 -1.45 1.73
N ASN A 402 -6.81 -0.50 0.84
CA ASN A 402 -7.50 0.78 0.85
C ASN A 402 -7.98 1.18 -0.54
N TYR A 403 -9.13 1.85 -0.61
CA TYR A 403 -9.61 2.48 -1.83
C TYR A 403 -8.77 3.73 -2.11
N PRO A 404 -8.16 3.86 -3.30
CA PRO A 404 -7.48 5.09 -3.70
C PRO A 404 -8.47 6.16 -4.13
N VAL A 405 -8.45 7.30 -3.45
CA VAL A 405 -9.48 8.32 -3.60
C VAL A 405 -8.90 9.72 -3.80
N GLU A 406 -9.77 10.56 -4.34
CA GLU A 406 -9.72 12.00 -4.19
C GLU A 406 -10.72 12.41 -3.10
N SER A 407 -10.23 13.00 -2.02
CA SER A 407 -11.03 13.45 -0.87
C SER A 407 -10.60 14.82 -0.38
N VAL A 408 -11.51 15.51 0.34
CA VAL A 408 -11.22 16.75 1.04
C VAL A 408 -10.18 16.49 2.11
N ASP A 409 -9.13 17.30 2.10
CA ASP A 409 -8.20 17.46 3.22
C ASP A 409 -7.99 18.96 3.45
N PRO A 410 -8.48 19.51 4.58
CA PRO A 410 -8.39 20.94 4.87
C PRO A 410 -6.96 21.47 4.76
N GLY A 411 -6.74 22.41 3.84
CA GLY A 411 -5.41 22.99 3.61
C GLY A 411 -4.57 22.25 2.56
N PHE A 412 -5.14 21.27 1.84
CA PHE A 412 -4.47 20.52 0.78
C PHE A 412 -5.36 20.32 -0.45
N SER A 413 -6.52 19.66 -0.30
CA SER A 413 -7.41 19.30 -1.41
C SER A 413 -8.87 19.64 -1.10
N ASP A 414 -9.57 20.19 -2.09
CA ASP A 414 -11.00 20.54 -2.02
C ASP A 414 -11.73 20.11 -3.31
N PRO A 415 -11.95 18.79 -3.50
CA PRO A 415 -12.56 18.25 -4.71
C PRO A 415 -14.07 18.51 -4.81
N ILE A 416 -14.59 18.42 -6.03
CA ILE A 416 -16.03 18.50 -6.31
C ILE A 416 -16.61 17.09 -6.37
N TYR A 417 -17.62 16.82 -5.56
CA TYR A 417 -18.30 15.52 -5.53
C TYR A 417 -19.54 15.48 -6.41
N ASN A 418 -19.75 14.36 -7.09
CA ASN A 418 -20.95 14.08 -7.86
C ASN A 418 -21.72 12.88 -7.24
N PRO A 419 -22.98 13.07 -6.80
CA PRO A 419 -23.76 12.00 -6.15
C PRO A 419 -24.02 10.77 -7.04
N ASP A 420 -24.01 10.96 -8.37
CA ASP A 420 -24.31 9.92 -9.36
C ASP A 420 -23.07 9.43 -10.11
N ALA A 421 -21.87 9.54 -9.52
CA ALA A 421 -20.61 9.23 -10.19
C ALA A 421 -19.93 7.92 -9.75
N ASN A 422 -19.90 7.63 -8.46
CA ASN A 422 -19.03 6.58 -7.93
C ASN A 422 -19.70 5.69 -6.89
N TRP A 423 -19.36 4.40 -6.94
CA TRP A 423 -19.77 3.39 -5.96
C TRP A 423 -18.63 2.44 -5.64
N PHE A 424 -18.70 1.80 -4.49
CA PHE A 424 -17.71 0.81 -4.04
C PHE A 424 -18.39 -0.36 -3.31
N LYS A 425 -17.71 -1.51 -3.28
CA LYS A 425 -18.08 -2.67 -2.43
C LYS A 425 -16.86 -3.52 -2.09
N ARG A 426 -16.95 -4.25 -0.97
CA ARG A 426 -15.83 -5.02 -0.40
C ARG A 426 -15.75 -6.48 -0.86
N GLU A 427 -16.79 -6.97 -1.50
CA GLU A 427 -16.88 -8.36 -1.97
C GLU A 427 -17.84 -8.47 -3.15
N GLU A 428 -17.70 -9.52 -3.94
CA GLU A 428 -18.42 -9.67 -5.20
C GLU A 428 -19.95 -9.71 -5.01
N ALA A 429 -20.41 -10.44 -3.99
CA ALA A 429 -21.82 -10.56 -3.63
C ALA A 429 -22.37 -9.37 -2.82
N GLY A 430 -21.53 -8.40 -2.48
CA GLY A 430 -21.90 -7.24 -1.69
C GLY A 430 -22.73 -6.21 -2.48
N ALA A 431 -23.48 -5.38 -1.76
CA ALA A 431 -24.22 -4.27 -2.35
C ALA A 431 -23.30 -3.09 -2.66
N TRP A 432 -23.56 -2.42 -3.80
CA TRP A 432 -22.90 -1.17 -4.16
C TRP A 432 -23.27 -0.05 -3.19
N ARG A 433 -22.27 0.68 -2.70
CA ARG A 433 -22.44 1.85 -1.83
C ARG A 433 -21.97 3.09 -2.57
N SER A 434 -22.79 4.15 -2.58
CA SER A 434 -22.35 5.44 -3.14
C SER A 434 -21.19 6.00 -2.33
N THR A 435 -20.24 6.65 -2.99
CA THR A 435 -19.16 7.40 -2.33
C THR A 435 -19.60 8.79 -1.86
N PHE A 436 -20.82 9.21 -2.20
CA PHE A 436 -21.41 10.48 -1.77
C PHE A 436 -22.28 10.29 -0.53
N PHE A 437 -22.11 11.20 0.44
CA PHE A 437 -22.82 11.18 1.71
C PHE A 437 -23.88 12.29 1.75
N GLU A 438 -25.13 11.96 1.40
CA GLU A 438 -26.24 12.93 1.33
C GLU A 438 -26.42 13.76 2.60
N ALA A 439 -26.19 13.17 3.77
CA ALA A 439 -26.38 13.82 5.07
C ALA A 439 -25.41 14.98 5.31
N THR A 440 -24.21 14.91 4.76
CA THR A 440 -23.15 15.92 4.94
C THR A 440 -22.90 16.74 3.67
N GLY A 441 -23.37 16.28 2.52
CA GLY A 441 -23.03 16.84 1.22
C GLY A 441 -21.56 16.60 0.82
N GLY A 442 -20.84 15.75 1.56
CA GLY A 442 -19.46 15.37 1.29
C GLY A 442 -19.35 14.00 0.62
N GLY A 443 -18.13 13.51 0.44
CA GLY A 443 -17.87 12.21 -0.18
C GLY A 443 -16.42 12.02 -0.52
N PHE A 444 -16.17 11.16 -1.51
CA PHE A 444 -14.86 11.03 -2.17
C PHE A 444 -15.07 10.58 -3.62
N ASN A 445 -14.17 10.97 -4.52
CA ASN A 445 -14.16 10.47 -5.89
C ASN A 445 -13.18 9.31 -6.00
N LEU A 446 -13.55 8.29 -6.78
CA LEU A 446 -12.66 7.17 -7.06
C LEU A 446 -11.66 7.58 -8.14
N THR A 447 -10.42 7.12 -8.03
CA THR A 447 -9.33 7.41 -8.97
C THR A 447 -9.41 6.54 -10.23
N VAL A 448 -10.60 6.42 -10.83
CA VAL A 448 -10.90 5.63 -12.02
C VAL A 448 -11.18 6.57 -13.18
N ARG A 449 -10.51 6.36 -14.31
CA ARG A 449 -10.61 7.21 -15.51
C ARG A 449 -10.84 6.38 -16.77
N ALA A 450 -11.44 6.98 -17.79
CA ALA A 450 -11.52 6.42 -19.13
C ALA A 450 -11.04 7.42 -20.18
N TYR A 451 -10.14 6.99 -21.06
CA TYR A 451 -9.55 7.83 -22.11
C TYR A 451 -10.11 7.43 -23.46
N ALA A 452 -10.61 8.39 -24.22
CA ALA A 452 -11.37 8.12 -25.42
C ALA A 452 -11.01 9.03 -26.60
N LYS A 453 -11.46 8.59 -27.77
CA LYS A 453 -11.53 9.39 -28.99
C LYS A 453 -12.95 9.40 -29.55
N LYS A 454 -13.34 10.48 -30.23
CA LYS A 454 -14.55 10.53 -31.05
C LYS A 454 -14.47 9.55 -32.22
N THR A 455 -15.61 9.01 -32.66
CA THR A 455 -15.68 7.87 -33.61
C THR A 455 -15.79 8.26 -35.09
N ASP A 456 -14.92 9.17 -35.57
CA ASP A 456 -15.03 9.75 -36.93
C ASP A 456 -14.20 9.02 -38.03
N GLY A 457 -13.66 7.82 -37.77
CA GLY A 457 -12.85 7.06 -38.75
C GLY A 457 -12.19 5.78 -38.20
N PRO A 458 -11.29 5.12 -38.97
CA PRO A 458 -10.58 3.93 -38.53
C PRO A 458 -9.66 4.26 -37.35
N ARG A 459 -9.35 3.29 -36.48
CA ARG A 459 -8.44 3.49 -35.34
C ARG A 459 -7.39 2.40 -35.27
N ALA A 460 -6.14 2.79 -35.06
CA ALA A 460 -4.97 1.92 -35.01
C ALA A 460 -4.73 1.31 -33.61
N LEU A 461 -5.79 0.80 -32.98
CA LEU A 461 -5.68 0.26 -31.62
C LEU A 461 -5.20 -1.19 -31.64
N PHE A 462 -4.23 -1.51 -30.78
CA PHE A 462 -3.74 -2.87 -30.62
C PHE A 462 -3.23 -3.14 -29.20
N THR A 463 -3.20 -4.42 -28.83
CA THR A 463 -2.60 -4.92 -27.59
C THR A 463 -1.46 -5.87 -27.90
N ALA A 464 -0.54 -6.01 -26.95
CA ALA A 464 0.35 -7.16 -26.84
C ALA A 464 -0.18 -8.08 -25.74
N ASN A 465 -0.08 -9.40 -25.93
CA ASN A 465 -0.45 -10.35 -24.88
C ASN A 465 0.55 -10.41 -23.71
N LYS A 466 1.70 -9.74 -23.83
CA LYS A 466 2.79 -9.73 -22.86
C LYS A 466 3.38 -8.34 -22.75
N THR A 467 3.73 -7.92 -21.54
CA THR A 467 4.49 -6.68 -21.27
C THR A 467 5.97 -6.97 -21.02
N GLN A 468 6.32 -8.22 -20.70
CA GLN A 468 7.68 -8.73 -20.64
C GLN A 468 7.78 -10.01 -21.46
N ALA A 469 8.89 -10.16 -22.19
CA ALA A 469 9.12 -11.36 -22.97
C ALA A 469 10.57 -11.84 -22.91
N CYS A 470 10.75 -13.15 -22.88
CA CYS A 470 12.06 -13.74 -23.11
C CYS A 470 12.49 -13.51 -24.56
N ILE A 471 13.79 -13.35 -24.80
CA ILE A 471 14.38 -13.42 -26.14
C ILE A 471 13.86 -14.67 -26.87
N SER A 472 13.44 -14.45 -28.11
CA SER A 472 12.90 -15.47 -29.02
C SER A 472 11.61 -16.16 -28.55
N SER A 473 10.98 -15.68 -27.47
CA SER A 473 9.63 -16.11 -27.10
C SER A 473 8.56 -15.35 -27.90
N GLU A 474 7.38 -15.96 -28.00
CA GLU A 474 6.27 -15.42 -28.77
C GLU A 474 5.56 -14.29 -28.02
N VAL A 475 5.39 -13.18 -28.72
CA VAL A 475 4.53 -12.05 -28.38
C VAL A 475 3.47 -11.94 -29.45
N VAL A 476 2.21 -11.88 -29.05
CA VAL A 476 1.07 -11.78 -29.95
C VAL A 476 0.53 -10.37 -29.90
N TYR A 477 0.59 -9.68 -31.04
CA TYR A 477 -0.02 -8.37 -31.24
C TYR A 477 -1.39 -8.52 -31.89
N THR A 478 -2.41 -7.95 -31.27
CA THR A 478 -3.80 -8.10 -31.71
C THR A 478 -4.39 -6.74 -32.02
N TYR A 479 -4.88 -6.55 -33.25
CA TYR A 479 -5.70 -5.40 -33.62
C TYR A 479 -7.02 -5.44 -32.88
N LEU A 480 -7.43 -4.31 -32.34
CA LEU A 480 -8.67 -4.16 -31.60
C LEU A 480 -9.71 -3.52 -32.53
N GLU A 481 -10.62 -4.35 -33.02
CA GLU A 481 -11.54 -4.02 -34.11
C GLU A 481 -12.52 -2.90 -33.76
N ASN A 482 -12.65 -1.93 -34.66
CA ASN A 482 -13.61 -0.84 -34.55
C ASN A 482 -14.49 -0.62 -35.80
N ASN A 483 -14.60 -1.64 -36.67
CA ASN A 483 -15.41 -1.70 -37.89
C ASN A 483 -15.13 -0.69 -39.02
N GLU A 484 -14.17 0.22 -38.87
CA GLU A 484 -13.89 1.26 -39.88
C GLU A 484 -12.57 1.03 -40.65
N ALA A 485 -11.63 0.23 -40.12
CA ALA A 485 -10.34 -0.05 -40.78
C ALA A 485 -10.49 -0.99 -41.99
N THR A 486 -9.96 -0.56 -43.13
CA THR A 486 -9.97 -1.29 -44.42
C THR A 486 -8.59 -1.78 -44.87
N SER A 487 -7.51 -1.23 -44.32
CA SER A 487 -6.13 -1.66 -44.57
C SER A 487 -5.25 -1.43 -43.35
N PHE A 488 -4.16 -2.19 -43.24
CA PHE A 488 -3.29 -2.26 -42.08
C PHE A 488 -1.82 -2.16 -42.52
N SER A 489 -1.00 -1.51 -41.71
CA SER A 489 0.45 -1.48 -41.85
C SER A 489 1.07 -1.52 -40.46
N TRP A 490 1.65 -2.66 -40.13
CA TRP A 490 2.38 -2.91 -38.89
C TRP A 490 3.87 -2.75 -39.09
N ASP A 491 4.52 -2.14 -38.11
CA ASP A 491 5.96 -2.18 -37.90
C ASP A 491 6.20 -2.69 -36.47
N PHE A 492 6.83 -3.85 -36.34
CA PHE A 492 7.09 -4.49 -35.05
C PHE A 492 8.41 -4.07 -34.40
N GLY A 493 9.14 -3.15 -35.04
CA GLY A 493 10.36 -2.56 -34.50
C GLY A 493 11.61 -3.42 -34.66
N GLU A 494 12.73 -2.91 -34.15
CA GLU A 494 14.03 -3.55 -34.31
C GLU A 494 14.14 -4.91 -33.59
N GLY A 495 14.81 -5.86 -34.24
CA GLY A 495 15.11 -7.16 -33.67
C GLY A 495 13.96 -8.16 -33.74
N SER A 496 12.79 -7.79 -34.27
CA SER A 496 11.69 -8.70 -34.57
C SER A 496 12.08 -9.68 -35.70
N ASP A 497 11.62 -10.92 -35.62
CA ASP A 497 11.73 -11.91 -36.70
C ASP A 497 10.85 -11.56 -37.92
N ILE A 498 9.71 -10.92 -37.68
CA ILE A 498 8.82 -10.33 -38.67
C ILE A 498 8.84 -8.81 -38.48
N ALA A 499 9.49 -8.06 -39.37
CA ALA A 499 9.61 -6.61 -39.24
C ALA A 499 8.30 -5.86 -39.50
N THR A 500 7.52 -6.29 -40.50
CA THR A 500 6.28 -5.61 -40.90
C THR A 500 5.20 -6.61 -41.29
N ALA A 501 3.95 -6.18 -41.24
CA ALA A 501 2.80 -6.93 -41.76
C ALA A 501 1.71 -5.98 -42.27
N ASP A 502 0.90 -6.44 -43.23
CA ASP A 502 -0.13 -5.62 -43.91
C ASP A 502 -1.56 -6.16 -43.72
N THR A 503 -1.73 -7.19 -42.90
CA THR A 503 -3.02 -7.79 -42.57
C THR A 503 -3.48 -7.41 -41.16
N LYS A 504 -4.78 -7.61 -40.87
CA LYS A 504 -5.42 -7.28 -39.59
C LYS A 504 -4.76 -7.94 -38.37
N GLY A 505 -4.08 -9.08 -38.55
CA GLY A 505 -3.59 -9.90 -37.44
C GLY A 505 -4.67 -10.82 -36.85
N PRO A 506 -4.45 -11.42 -35.66
CA PRO A 506 -3.29 -11.20 -34.79
C PRO A 506 -1.97 -11.66 -35.43
N HIS A 507 -0.87 -11.05 -35.00
CA HIS A 507 0.48 -11.36 -35.46
C HIS A 507 1.33 -11.88 -34.32
N THR A 508 1.98 -13.03 -34.52
CA THR A 508 2.94 -13.59 -33.57
C THR A 508 4.35 -13.18 -33.96
N VAL A 509 5.05 -12.48 -33.09
CA VAL A 509 6.39 -11.92 -33.30
C VAL A 509 7.34 -12.44 -32.23
N LYS A 510 8.60 -12.67 -32.61
CA LYS A 510 9.71 -13.02 -31.72
C LYS A 510 10.80 -11.99 -31.83
N TYR A 511 11.34 -11.55 -30.69
CA TYR A 511 12.44 -10.60 -30.66
C TYR A 511 13.78 -11.28 -30.37
N THR A 512 14.80 -10.94 -31.16
CA THR A 512 16.16 -11.49 -31.07
C THR A 512 17.11 -10.63 -30.25
N THR A 513 16.72 -9.38 -29.94
CA THR A 513 17.52 -8.42 -29.17
C THR A 513 16.83 -8.10 -27.84
N GLN A 514 17.63 -7.83 -26.80
CA GLN A 514 17.12 -7.36 -25.51
C GLN A 514 16.58 -5.92 -25.62
N GLY A 515 15.92 -5.47 -24.56
CA GLY A 515 15.42 -4.11 -24.40
C GLY A 515 13.98 -3.95 -24.82
N THR A 516 13.47 -2.75 -24.60
CA THR A 516 12.09 -2.38 -24.84
C THR A 516 11.77 -2.29 -26.33
N LYS A 517 10.55 -2.66 -26.71
CA LYS A 517 10.11 -2.73 -28.11
C LYS A 517 9.08 -1.65 -28.39
N THR A 518 9.27 -0.96 -29.51
CA THR A 518 8.30 -0.01 -30.06
C THR A 518 7.56 -0.66 -31.21
N VAL A 519 6.23 -0.58 -31.20
CA VAL A 519 5.39 -1.10 -32.29
C VAL A 519 4.53 0.03 -32.84
N THR A 520 4.45 0.10 -34.16
CA THR A 520 3.59 1.04 -34.87
C THR A 520 2.52 0.30 -35.64
N LEU A 521 1.28 0.78 -35.53
CA LEU A 521 0.18 0.39 -36.41
C LEU A 521 -0.34 1.63 -37.11
N ILE A 522 -0.50 1.53 -38.43
CA ILE A 522 -1.24 2.48 -39.26
C ILE A 522 -2.44 1.74 -39.85
N VAL A 523 -3.63 2.33 -39.72
CA VAL A 523 -4.84 1.84 -40.39
C VAL A 523 -5.42 2.91 -41.30
N ASN A 524 -6.05 2.48 -42.40
CA ASN A 524 -6.80 3.39 -43.28
C ASN A 524 -8.24 2.89 -43.48
N GLY A 525 -9.17 3.80 -43.67
CA GLY A 525 -10.60 3.51 -43.76
C GLY A 525 -11.41 4.74 -44.18
N PRO A 526 -12.75 4.63 -44.19
CA PRO A 526 -13.63 5.80 -44.31
C PRO A 526 -13.30 6.80 -43.19
N GLY A 527 -13.12 8.08 -43.53
CA GLY A 527 -12.73 9.11 -42.55
C GLY A 527 -11.23 9.38 -42.45
N GLY A 528 -10.36 8.56 -43.05
CA GLY A 528 -8.92 8.85 -43.21
C GLY A 528 -8.00 7.73 -42.74
N ALA A 529 -6.88 8.12 -42.15
CA ALA A 529 -5.89 7.21 -41.57
C ALA A 529 -5.69 7.55 -40.09
N ASP A 530 -5.40 6.54 -39.29
CA ASP A 530 -5.03 6.68 -37.87
C ASP A 530 -3.74 5.90 -37.64
N THR A 531 -2.88 6.45 -36.81
CA THR A 531 -1.57 5.88 -36.47
C THR A 531 -1.48 5.79 -34.96
N THR A 532 -0.97 4.68 -34.46
CA THR A 532 -0.64 4.52 -33.06
C THR A 532 0.77 3.97 -32.95
N ILE A 533 1.61 4.67 -32.17
CA ILE A 533 2.96 4.24 -31.84
C ILE A 533 2.97 3.90 -30.35
N ARG A 534 3.34 2.66 -30.03
CA ARG A 534 3.48 2.21 -28.65
C ARG A 534 4.94 1.97 -28.36
N HIS A 535 5.56 2.94 -27.70
CA HIS A 535 6.89 2.78 -27.13
C HIS A 535 6.87 1.85 -25.92
N ASP A 536 7.92 1.08 -25.75
CA ASP A 536 8.14 0.16 -24.62
C ASP A 536 6.95 -0.75 -24.31
N ILE A 537 6.22 -1.18 -25.35
CA ILE A 537 5.03 -2.03 -25.18
C ILE A 537 5.39 -3.42 -24.62
N VAL A 538 6.59 -3.90 -24.94
CA VAL A 538 7.16 -5.16 -24.45
C VAL A 538 8.62 -4.94 -24.09
N ASP A 539 9.02 -5.31 -22.87
CA ASP A 539 10.43 -5.41 -22.48
C ASP A 539 10.96 -6.82 -22.75
N VAL A 540 11.97 -6.94 -23.61
CA VAL A 540 12.54 -8.24 -24.00
C VAL A 540 13.84 -8.50 -23.25
N GLY A 541 13.87 -9.57 -22.45
CA GLY A 541 15.01 -9.91 -21.59
C GLY A 541 15.54 -11.33 -21.80
N VAL A 542 16.59 -11.67 -21.05
CA VAL A 542 17.15 -13.04 -20.93
C VAL A 542 16.69 -13.77 -19.66
N ALA A 543 15.76 -13.16 -18.94
CA ALA A 543 15.08 -13.71 -17.79
C ALA A 543 13.65 -13.18 -17.74
N ILE A 544 12.81 -13.81 -16.91
CA ILE A 544 11.45 -13.33 -16.64
C ILE A 544 11.27 -13.09 -15.14
N ARG A 545 10.34 -12.20 -14.80
CA ARG A 545 9.89 -12.03 -13.42
C ARG A 545 8.71 -12.95 -13.17
N VAL A 546 8.85 -13.79 -12.14
CA VAL A 546 7.75 -14.59 -11.61
C VAL A 546 7.37 -13.94 -10.29
N ASN A 547 6.08 -13.69 -10.09
CA ASN A 547 5.56 -13.08 -8.88
C ASN A 547 4.42 -13.95 -8.32
N ILE A 548 4.38 -14.19 -7.01
CA ILE A 548 3.32 -14.85 -6.29
C ILE A 548 2.45 -13.76 -5.69
N LEU A 549 1.14 -13.82 -5.95
CA LEU A 549 0.17 -13.06 -5.18
C LEU A 549 -0.52 -14.00 -4.20
N SER A 550 -0.45 -13.68 -2.91
CA SER A 550 -1.34 -14.27 -1.92
C SER A 550 -1.67 -13.27 -0.84
N SER A 551 -2.95 -13.03 -0.64
CA SER A 551 -3.46 -12.29 0.51
C SER A 551 -3.49 -13.11 1.80
N LYS A 552 -3.34 -14.43 1.71
CA LYS A 552 -3.37 -15.35 2.86
C LYS A 552 -2.06 -16.07 3.00
N ILE A 553 -1.13 -15.41 3.68
CA ILE A 553 0.14 -15.99 4.12
C ILE A 553 0.03 -16.64 5.50
N ALA A 554 -1.14 -16.57 6.15
CA ALA A 554 -1.45 -17.28 7.38
C ALA A 554 -2.87 -17.85 7.31
N PHE A 555 -3.07 -19.10 7.73
CA PHE A 555 -4.38 -19.72 7.79
C PHE A 555 -4.45 -20.83 8.87
N PRO A 556 -5.66 -21.21 9.32
CA PRO A 556 -5.84 -22.21 10.36
C PRO A 556 -5.33 -23.58 9.94
N PHE A 557 -4.86 -24.35 10.90
CA PHE A 557 -4.51 -25.75 10.71
C PHE A 557 -5.69 -26.55 10.18
N GLY A 558 -5.46 -27.26 9.07
CA GLY A 558 -6.49 -28.05 8.40
C GLY A 558 -7.25 -27.30 7.30
N GLU A 559 -7.03 -26.00 7.16
CA GLU A 559 -7.55 -25.22 6.03
C GLU A 559 -6.56 -25.17 4.86
N SER A 560 -7.08 -24.71 3.72
CA SER A 560 -6.32 -24.59 2.48
C SER A 560 -6.47 -23.19 1.89
N ALA A 561 -5.40 -22.68 1.29
CA ALA A 561 -5.40 -21.38 0.61
C ALA A 561 -5.05 -21.54 -0.87
N GLU A 562 -5.75 -20.79 -1.73
CA GLU A 562 -5.36 -20.66 -3.13
C GLU A 562 -4.22 -19.67 -3.26
N ILE A 563 -3.21 -20.03 -4.05
CA ILE A 563 -2.05 -19.17 -4.35
C ILE A 563 -1.86 -19.15 -5.86
N THR A 564 -1.72 -17.93 -6.40
CA THR A 564 -1.58 -17.70 -7.84
C THR A 564 -0.26 -17.01 -8.13
N ALA A 565 0.45 -17.49 -9.16
CA ALA A 565 1.65 -16.85 -9.68
C ALA A 565 1.38 -16.12 -11.01
N TYR A 566 2.21 -15.15 -11.34
CA TYR A 566 2.12 -14.29 -12.53
C TYR A 566 3.48 -14.15 -13.20
N GLY A 567 3.48 -13.75 -14.47
CA GLY A 567 4.71 -13.41 -15.22
C GLY A 567 5.42 -14.55 -15.97
N ALA A 568 4.83 -15.74 -16.09
CA ALA A 568 5.38 -16.84 -16.89
C ALA A 568 4.30 -17.56 -17.74
N ASP A 569 4.73 -18.30 -18.77
CA ASP A 569 3.83 -19.14 -19.57
C ASP A 569 3.58 -20.50 -18.89
N ASN A 570 4.55 -21.00 -18.14
CA ASN A 570 4.48 -22.27 -17.43
C ASN A 570 5.00 -22.10 -16.00
N TYR A 571 4.44 -22.87 -15.07
CA TYR A 571 4.74 -22.79 -13.64
C TYR A 571 4.94 -24.17 -13.03
N ALA A 572 5.89 -24.27 -12.11
CA ALA A 572 6.15 -25.45 -11.30
C ALA A 572 6.42 -25.05 -9.85
N TRP A 573 5.80 -25.76 -8.91
CA TRP A 573 5.72 -25.40 -7.50
C TRP A 573 6.36 -26.45 -6.60
N THR A 574 7.02 -26.01 -5.53
CA THR A 574 7.64 -26.88 -4.52
C THR A 574 7.53 -26.29 -3.10
N PRO A 575 7.34 -27.12 -2.06
CA PRO A 575 7.36 -28.58 -2.10
C PRO A 575 5.97 -29.18 -2.43
N SER A 576 5.93 -30.27 -3.18
CA SER A 576 4.67 -30.84 -3.69
C SER A 576 3.81 -31.55 -2.64
N ASN A 577 4.33 -31.81 -1.45
CA ASN A 577 3.64 -32.56 -0.40
C ASN A 577 2.63 -31.73 0.40
N ILE A 578 2.56 -30.42 0.14
CA ILE A 578 1.60 -29.49 0.74
C ILE A 578 0.65 -28.89 -0.31
N LEU A 579 0.67 -29.39 -1.55
CA LEU A 579 -0.05 -28.81 -2.68
C LEU A 579 -1.01 -29.84 -3.28
N ASP A 580 -2.14 -29.38 -3.79
CA ASP A 580 -3.06 -30.19 -4.60
C ASP A 580 -2.43 -30.60 -5.95
N GLN A 581 -1.68 -29.69 -6.55
CA GLN A 581 -0.90 -29.88 -7.78
C GLN A 581 0.43 -29.13 -7.71
N SER A 582 1.42 -29.59 -8.50
CA SER A 582 2.77 -29.00 -8.53
C SER A 582 3.07 -28.23 -9.82
N SER A 583 2.05 -27.98 -10.64
CA SER A 583 2.15 -27.30 -11.92
C SER A 583 0.90 -26.48 -12.18
N GLY A 584 1.03 -25.40 -12.97
CA GLY A 584 -0.08 -24.50 -13.28
C GLY A 584 0.07 -23.17 -12.54
N GLN A 585 -0.61 -22.15 -13.06
CA GLN A 585 -0.53 -20.78 -12.55
C GLN A 585 -1.02 -20.69 -11.09
N THR A 586 -2.05 -21.46 -10.76
CA THR A 586 -2.73 -21.46 -9.46
C THR A 586 -2.62 -22.84 -8.80
N VAL A 587 -2.35 -22.85 -7.50
CA VAL A 587 -2.28 -24.06 -6.66
C VAL A 587 -3.05 -23.85 -5.36
N ILE A 588 -3.56 -24.93 -4.78
CA ILE A 588 -4.16 -24.95 -3.45
C ILE A 588 -3.13 -25.52 -2.47
N VAL A 589 -2.78 -24.73 -1.46
CA VAL A 589 -1.83 -25.09 -0.41
C VAL A 589 -2.58 -25.61 0.81
N THR A 590 -2.27 -26.83 1.24
CA THR A 590 -2.78 -27.47 2.45
C THR A 590 -1.61 -28.01 3.29
N PRO A 591 -1.10 -27.22 4.24
CA PRO A 591 -0.09 -27.65 5.18
C PRO A 591 -0.53 -28.87 6.00
N PRO A 592 0.35 -29.87 6.16
CA PRO A 592 0.03 -31.10 6.87
C PRO A 592 0.10 -30.95 8.39
N ASP A 593 0.80 -29.92 8.88
CA ASP A 593 1.05 -29.63 10.29
C ASP A 593 1.08 -28.11 10.50
N ILE A 594 1.15 -27.71 11.77
CA ILE A 594 1.35 -26.31 12.15
C ILE A 594 2.81 -25.93 12.00
N GLY A 595 3.04 -24.76 11.43
CA GLY A 595 4.37 -24.22 11.20
C GLY A 595 4.42 -23.30 9.99
N THR A 596 5.66 -22.94 9.65
CA THR A 596 5.98 -22.06 8.53
C THR A 596 6.51 -22.87 7.37
N TYR A 597 5.99 -22.64 6.17
CA TYR A 597 6.34 -23.34 4.94
C TYR A 597 6.79 -22.33 3.90
N ALA A 598 7.97 -22.55 3.32
CA ALA A 598 8.44 -21.80 2.16
C ALA A 598 7.95 -22.50 0.89
N LEU A 599 7.07 -21.83 0.15
CA LEU A 599 6.57 -22.27 -1.14
C LEU A 599 7.32 -21.54 -2.24
N ILE A 600 7.99 -22.30 -3.11
CA ILE A 600 8.78 -21.79 -4.21
C ILE A 600 8.04 -22.10 -5.52
N VAL A 601 7.79 -21.07 -6.32
CA VAL A 601 7.37 -21.22 -7.72
C VAL A 601 8.56 -20.95 -8.62
N SER A 602 8.68 -21.77 -9.65
CA SER A 602 9.54 -21.55 -10.80
C SER A 602 8.67 -21.38 -12.03
N GLY A 603 8.95 -20.36 -12.84
CA GLY A 603 8.23 -20.08 -14.06
C GLY A 603 9.16 -20.08 -15.27
N THR A 604 8.63 -20.42 -16.44
CA THR A 604 9.39 -20.35 -17.70
C THR A 604 8.61 -19.67 -18.82
N GLN A 605 9.34 -18.97 -19.68
CA GLN A 605 8.88 -18.38 -20.93
C GLN A 605 9.95 -18.62 -21.99
N GLY A 606 9.69 -19.49 -22.96
CA GLY A 606 10.73 -19.92 -23.90
C GLY A 606 11.93 -20.54 -23.16
N LEU A 607 13.11 -19.92 -23.31
CA LEU A 607 14.35 -20.34 -22.65
C LEU A 607 14.62 -19.64 -21.32
N CYS A 608 13.85 -18.62 -20.98
CA CYS A 608 14.02 -17.87 -19.75
C CYS A 608 13.29 -18.57 -18.61
N ALA A 609 13.87 -18.45 -17.42
CA ALA A 609 13.25 -18.90 -16.19
C ALA A 609 13.34 -17.80 -15.14
N GLY A 610 12.38 -17.81 -14.22
CA GLY A 610 12.35 -16.98 -13.03
C GLY A 610 11.80 -17.80 -11.86
N THR A 611 11.99 -17.29 -10.65
CA THR A 611 11.47 -17.94 -9.44
C THR A 611 10.98 -16.90 -8.45
N ASP A 612 9.99 -17.29 -7.67
CA ASP A 612 9.48 -16.56 -6.52
C ASP A 612 9.36 -17.53 -5.33
N THR A 613 9.52 -17.02 -4.11
CA THR A 613 9.22 -17.73 -2.87
C THR A 613 8.24 -16.93 -2.02
N ILE A 614 7.17 -17.57 -1.57
CA ILE A 614 6.27 -17.05 -0.54
C ILE A 614 6.38 -17.87 0.73
N ILE A 615 6.21 -17.22 1.87
CA ILE A 615 6.13 -17.88 3.18
C ILE A 615 4.67 -18.00 3.58
N VAL A 616 4.21 -19.22 3.85
CA VAL A 616 2.87 -19.48 4.39
C VAL A 616 2.95 -20.07 5.79
N ASN A 617 2.06 -19.64 6.67
CA ASN A 617 1.99 -20.05 8.06
C ASN A 617 0.69 -20.80 8.30
N SER A 618 0.78 -22.05 8.76
CA SER A 618 -0.35 -22.77 9.31
C SER A 618 -0.33 -22.63 10.82
N THR A 619 -1.36 -22.04 11.42
CA THR A 619 -1.44 -21.78 12.87
C THR A 619 -2.68 -22.41 13.50
N PHE A 620 -2.74 -22.46 14.84
CA PHE A 620 -3.94 -22.97 15.52
C PHE A 620 -5.07 -21.95 15.43
N LYS A 621 -6.30 -22.45 15.28
CA LYS A 621 -7.49 -21.72 15.70
C LYS A 621 -7.46 -21.55 17.24
N PRO A 622 -7.84 -20.39 17.79
CA PRO A 622 -7.91 -20.21 19.24
C PRO A 622 -8.82 -21.26 19.88
N THR A 623 -8.39 -21.86 21.00
CA THR A 623 -9.17 -22.90 21.67
C THR A 623 -10.38 -22.34 22.43
N ASN A 624 -10.36 -21.05 22.71
CA ASN A 624 -11.38 -20.32 23.47
C ASN A 624 -12.18 -19.38 22.58
N ASP A 625 -12.37 -19.80 21.33
CA ASP A 625 -13.17 -19.15 20.31
C ASP A 625 -14.68 -19.21 20.62
N ASP A 626 -15.13 -20.26 21.32
CA ASP A 626 -16.52 -20.43 21.74
C ASP A 626 -16.73 -20.01 23.19
N MET A 627 -17.88 -19.39 23.49
CA MET A 627 -18.30 -19.02 24.84
C MET A 627 -18.26 -20.18 25.85
N CYS A 628 -18.51 -21.41 25.39
CA CYS A 628 -18.46 -22.62 26.20
C CYS A 628 -17.05 -23.18 26.37
N ASP A 629 -16.11 -22.77 25.52
CA ASP A 629 -14.69 -23.12 25.60
C ASP A 629 -13.86 -22.02 26.27
N ALA A 630 -14.53 -21.07 26.93
CA ALA A 630 -13.91 -19.97 27.64
C ALA A 630 -12.72 -20.42 28.51
N LEU A 631 -11.59 -19.72 28.37
CA LEU A 631 -10.37 -20.05 29.10
C LEU A 631 -10.38 -19.46 30.52
N LEU A 632 -10.05 -20.27 31.53
CA LEU A 632 -9.92 -19.78 32.90
C LEU A 632 -8.71 -18.85 33.04
N ILE A 633 -8.95 -17.63 33.51
CA ILE A 633 -7.93 -16.69 33.97
C ILE A 633 -8.04 -16.49 35.49
N GLY A 634 -6.91 -16.30 36.16
CA GLY A 634 -6.83 -16.12 37.61
C GLY A 634 -6.36 -14.72 38.00
N PRO A 635 -6.76 -14.20 39.16
CA PRO A 635 -6.25 -12.92 39.64
C PRO A 635 -4.76 -13.07 40.01
N GLY A 636 -3.90 -12.21 39.48
CA GLY A 636 -2.46 -12.26 39.78
C GLY A 636 -1.51 -11.59 38.79
N GLY A 637 -2.01 -10.85 37.80
CA GLY A 637 -1.19 -10.18 36.78
C GLY A 637 -1.55 -10.59 35.36
N THR A 638 -0.55 -10.56 34.47
CA THR A 638 -0.68 -10.98 33.06
C THR A 638 -1.11 -12.44 32.94
N ALA A 639 -2.27 -12.67 32.32
CA ALA A 639 -2.84 -13.97 31.98
C ALA A 639 -2.18 -14.60 30.74
N GLY A 640 -1.72 -13.79 29.79
CA GLY A 640 -1.01 -14.25 28.59
C GLY A 640 -1.14 -13.30 27.40
N ILE A 641 -0.55 -13.69 26.28
CA ILE A 641 -0.80 -13.09 24.96
C ILE A 641 -1.74 -14.03 24.21
N PHE A 642 -2.82 -13.47 23.69
CA PHE A 642 -3.85 -14.15 22.94
C PHE A 642 -3.99 -13.50 21.57
N SER A 643 -4.64 -14.19 20.64
CA SER A 643 -4.90 -13.63 19.33
C SER A 643 -6.31 -13.99 18.87
N THR A 644 -7.05 -13.00 18.40
CA THR A 644 -8.33 -13.18 17.70
C THR A 644 -8.11 -13.66 16.26
N GLU A 645 -6.87 -13.79 15.81
CA GLU A 645 -6.54 -14.33 14.50
C GLU A 645 -7.16 -15.74 14.37
N PHE A 646 -7.99 -15.91 13.34
CA PHE A 646 -8.77 -17.13 13.06
C PHE A 646 -9.88 -17.50 14.05
N ALA A 647 -10.22 -16.65 15.02
CA ALA A 647 -11.51 -16.80 15.71
C ALA A 647 -12.67 -16.66 14.71
N SER A 648 -13.82 -17.26 15.00
CA SER A 648 -15.00 -17.28 14.13
C SER A 648 -16.18 -16.60 14.78
N ALA A 649 -16.96 -15.87 13.99
CA ALA A 649 -18.24 -15.30 14.41
C ALA A 649 -19.23 -16.41 14.84
N GLN A 650 -19.91 -16.22 15.97
CA GLN A 650 -20.95 -17.16 16.45
C GLN A 650 -22.36 -16.58 16.28
N GLU A 651 -23.32 -17.42 15.87
CA GLU A 651 -24.70 -17.00 15.55
C GLU A 651 -25.45 -16.38 16.75
N ASP A 652 -25.09 -16.78 17.97
CA ASP A 652 -25.73 -16.34 19.22
C ASP A 652 -24.77 -15.56 20.15
N GLU A 653 -23.75 -14.92 19.58
CA GLU A 653 -22.77 -14.19 20.37
C GLU A 653 -23.39 -12.93 21.01
N PRO A 654 -23.33 -12.77 22.35
CA PRO A 654 -23.89 -11.60 22.99
C PRO A 654 -23.00 -10.37 22.72
N ALA A 655 -23.65 -9.22 22.53
CA ALA A 655 -23.01 -7.93 22.36
C ALA A 655 -23.57 -6.93 23.38
N PRO A 656 -22.73 -6.09 24.00
CA PRO A 656 -23.17 -4.87 24.68
C PRO A 656 -23.98 -3.95 23.74
N ASP A 657 -24.71 -3.00 24.31
CA ASP A 657 -25.37 -1.97 23.50
C ASP A 657 -24.33 -1.07 22.81
N GLU A 658 -24.55 -0.80 21.53
CA GLU A 658 -23.76 0.16 20.75
C GLU A 658 -24.25 1.59 20.98
N GLY A 659 -23.34 2.52 21.26
CA GLY A 659 -23.64 3.92 21.52
C GLY A 659 -24.07 4.70 20.28
N GLN A 660 -25.30 5.25 20.21
CA GLN A 660 -25.76 6.01 19.05
C GLN A 660 -25.16 7.44 18.96
N GLY A 661 -23.87 7.54 18.62
CA GLY A 661 -23.17 8.79 18.28
C GLY A 661 -21.80 8.97 18.96
N GLY A 662 -20.94 9.80 18.37
CA GLY A 662 -19.51 9.97 18.70
C GLY A 662 -19.12 10.50 20.10
N GLY A 663 -20.01 10.41 21.09
CA GLY A 663 -19.70 10.64 22.51
C GLY A 663 -20.15 9.49 23.44
N ASP A 664 -20.74 8.42 22.89
CA ASP A 664 -21.27 7.29 23.67
C ASP A 664 -20.27 6.15 23.90
N CYS A 665 -19.13 6.13 23.18
CA CYS A 665 -18.05 5.17 23.38
C CYS A 665 -17.42 5.21 24.78
N LEU A 666 -17.57 6.33 25.49
CA LEU A 666 -17.02 6.53 26.84
C LEU A 666 -18.04 6.23 27.94
N LYS A 667 -19.24 5.76 27.59
CA LYS A 667 -20.27 5.41 28.56
C LYS A 667 -19.98 4.02 29.16
N PRO A 668 -20.13 3.85 30.48
CA PRO A 668 -20.05 2.53 31.08
C PRO A 668 -21.09 1.58 30.46
N MET A 669 -20.71 0.32 30.21
CA MET A 669 -21.59 -0.76 29.72
C MET A 669 -21.93 -0.73 28.22
N THR A 670 -21.26 0.08 27.42
CA THR A 670 -21.49 0.16 25.97
C THR A 670 -20.20 -0.05 25.18
N TRP A 671 -20.33 -0.52 23.95
CA TRP A 671 -19.27 -0.50 22.93
C TRP A 671 -19.52 0.65 21.94
N CYS A 672 -18.51 1.01 21.14
CA CYS A 672 -18.70 1.98 20.06
C CYS A 672 -19.70 1.46 19.01
N TYR A 673 -20.34 2.39 18.29
CA TYR A 673 -21.25 2.05 17.20
C TYR A 673 -20.49 1.76 15.91
N GLU A 674 -20.79 0.62 15.29
CA GLU A 674 -19.99 0.05 14.20
C GLU A 674 -20.81 -0.28 12.95
N ASP A 675 -21.69 0.64 12.51
CA ASP A 675 -22.41 0.59 11.22
C ASP A 675 -23.03 -0.79 10.89
N GLY A 676 -23.53 -1.50 11.91
CA GLY A 676 -24.23 -2.78 11.77
C GLY A 676 -23.33 -3.99 11.50
N VAL A 677 -22.02 -3.90 11.74
CA VAL A 677 -21.13 -5.07 11.76
C VAL A 677 -21.31 -5.79 13.10
N GLN A 678 -21.77 -7.04 13.06
CA GLN A 678 -21.86 -7.90 14.23
C GLN A 678 -20.46 -8.18 14.82
N VAL A 679 -20.43 -8.38 16.14
CA VAL A 679 -19.37 -9.05 16.91
C VAL A 679 -18.74 -10.16 16.07
N ASN A 680 -17.43 -10.06 15.85
CA ASN A 680 -16.74 -10.91 14.88
C ASN A 680 -15.39 -11.33 15.45
N ASN A 681 -15.25 -12.64 15.67
CA ASN A 681 -14.00 -13.29 16.06
C ASN A 681 -13.60 -13.06 17.54
N SER A 682 -14.57 -13.03 18.46
CA SER A 682 -14.23 -12.83 19.88
C SER A 682 -13.53 -14.03 20.49
N LEU A 683 -12.75 -13.74 21.52
CA LEU A 683 -12.21 -14.74 22.43
C LEU A 683 -12.90 -14.68 23.78
N TRP A 684 -13.16 -15.87 24.31
CA TRP A 684 -13.87 -16.06 25.55
C TRP A 684 -12.95 -16.50 26.68
N PHE A 685 -13.13 -15.88 27.84
CA PHE A 685 -12.41 -16.18 29.07
C PHE A 685 -13.41 -16.28 30.20
N TYR A 686 -13.01 -16.87 31.32
CA TYR A 686 -13.77 -16.77 32.56
C TYR A 686 -12.86 -16.63 33.76
N PHE A 687 -13.37 -16.03 34.82
CA PHE A 687 -12.67 -15.91 36.10
C PHE A 687 -13.64 -16.10 37.26
N TYR A 688 -13.08 -16.40 38.43
CA TYR A 688 -13.83 -16.40 39.68
C TYR A 688 -13.60 -15.08 40.40
N GLY A 689 -14.65 -14.49 40.95
CA GLY A 689 -14.57 -13.24 41.71
C GLY A 689 -13.47 -13.32 42.77
N PRO A 690 -12.49 -12.40 42.80
CA PRO A 690 -11.41 -12.44 43.77
C PRO A 690 -11.92 -12.26 45.21
N GLU A 691 -11.16 -12.75 46.20
CA GLU A 691 -11.53 -12.67 47.62
C GLU A 691 -11.73 -11.23 48.13
N THR A 692 -11.10 -10.27 47.46
CA THR A 692 -11.21 -8.83 47.72
C THR A 692 -12.57 -8.24 47.35
N GLY A 693 -13.37 -8.96 46.55
CA GLY A 693 -14.64 -8.47 46.00
C GLY A 693 -14.49 -7.49 44.84
N LEU A 694 -13.27 -7.33 44.30
CA LEU A 694 -12.96 -6.43 43.19
C LEU A 694 -12.20 -7.17 42.10
N ALA A 695 -12.45 -6.83 40.85
CA ALA A 695 -11.72 -7.30 39.68
C ALA A 695 -11.33 -6.12 38.77
N SER A 696 -10.07 -6.09 38.35
CA SER A 696 -9.58 -5.14 37.34
C SER A 696 -8.99 -5.92 36.17
N ILE A 697 -9.47 -5.63 34.96
CA ILE A 697 -9.15 -6.32 33.71
C ILE A 697 -8.52 -5.32 32.76
N ARG A 698 -7.43 -5.71 32.11
CA ARG A 698 -6.74 -4.88 31.13
C ARG A 698 -6.32 -5.74 29.95
N THR A 699 -6.55 -5.23 28.75
CA THR A 699 -5.90 -5.72 27.54
C THR A 699 -4.79 -4.76 27.11
N THR A 700 -3.91 -5.21 26.22
CA THR A 700 -2.96 -4.35 25.51
C THR A 700 -2.80 -4.91 24.11
N GLY A 701 -3.25 -4.18 23.09
CA GLY A 701 -3.01 -4.51 21.69
C GLY A 701 -1.53 -4.65 21.37
N ILE A 702 -1.19 -5.66 20.56
CA ILE A 702 0.15 -5.85 20.00
C ILE A 702 0.07 -5.45 18.53
N ASP A 703 1.09 -4.73 18.04
CA ASP A 703 1.18 -4.26 16.65
C ASP A 703 -0.04 -3.45 16.18
N GLY A 704 -0.61 -2.63 17.07
CA GLY A 704 -1.74 -1.75 16.73
C GLY A 704 -3.11 -2.43 16.74
N MET A 705 -3.25 -3.64 17.33
CA MET A 705 -4.54 -4.28 17.50
C MET A 705 -5.42 -3.52 18.51
N ASP A 706 -6.48 -2.89 18.02
CA ASP A 706 -7.52 -2.33 18.87
C ASP A 706 -8.55 -3.39 19.30
N ASN A 707 -8.98 -3.36 20.55
CA ASN A 707 -9.87 -4.37 21.12
C ASN A 707 -10.83 -3.82 22.17
N GLN A 708 -12.02 -4.40 22.19
CA GLN A 708 -13.12 -4.11 23.10
C GLN A 708 -13.38 -5.29 24.03
N ILE A 709 -13.81 -5.01 25.27
CA ILE A 709 -14.00 -6.03 26.31
C ILE A 709 -15.38 -5.94 26.96
N ALA A 710 -15.95 -7.09 27.33
CA ALA A 710 -17.21 -7.19 28.05
C ALA A 710 -17.20 -8.31 29.11
N VAL A 711 -17.77 -8.03 30.27
CA VAL A 711 -17.85 -8.97 31.41
C VAL A 711 -19.29 -9.30 31.70
N TYR A 712 -19.59 -10.59 31.77
CA TYR A 712 -20.91 -11.15 32.02
C TYR A 712 -20.91 -12.00 33.28
N ARG A 713 -22.01 -11.98 34.04
CA ARG A 713 -22.22 -12.89 35.16
C ARG A 713 -23.27 -13.94 34.80
N ALA A 714 -22.83 -15.17 34.59
CA ALA A 714 -23.71 -16.29 34.25
C ALA A 714 -23.27 -17.59 34.94
N ASP A 715 -24.25 -18.45 35.24
CA ASP A 715 -23.99 -19.76 35.87
C ASP A 715 -23.28 -20.75 34.93
N ASN A 716 -23.51 -20.60 33.62
CA ASN A 716 -22.91 -21.40 32.56
C ASN A 716 -22.93 -20.61 31.24
N CYS A 717 -22.24 -21.12 30.22
CA CYS A 717 -22.04 -20.44 28.94
C CYS A 717 -23.33 -20.19 28.16
N ILE A 718 -24.31 -21.12 28.21
CA ILE A 718 -25.60 -20.99 27.50
C ILE A 718 -26.44 -19.83 28.07
N ASN A 719 -26.17 -19.43 29.31
CA ASN A 719 -26.88 -18.34 29.98
C ASN A 719 -26.17 -16.98 29.84
N ILE A 720 -25.12 -16.88 29.02
CA ILE A 720 -24.49 -15.60 28.70
C ILE A 720 -25.38 -14.89 27.69
N ILE A 721 -26.20 -13.99 28.20
CA ILE A 721 -27.12 -13.16 27.42
C ILE A 721 -26.88 -11.69 27.78
N LYS A 722 -27.35 -10.76 26.96
CA LYS A 722 -27.21 -9.32 27.19
C LYS A 722 -27.59 -8.86 28.61
N ASP A 723 -28.66 -9.40 29.20
CA ASP A 723 -29.10 -9.07 30.57
C ASP A 723 -28.11 -9.51 31.67
N SER A 724 -27.12 -10.34 31.34
CA SER A 724 -26.11 -10.82 32.28
C SER A 724 -24.86 -9.92 32.33
N LEU A 725 -24.78 -8.89 31.47
CA LEU A 725 -23.68 -7.93 31.40
C LEU A 725 -23.44 -7.23 32.75
N LYS A 726 -22.17 -7.00 33.07
CA LYS A 726 -21.70 -6.36 34.32
C LYS A 726 -20.75 -5.20 34.08
N ALA A 727 -19.97 -5.26 33.00
CA ALA A 727 -19.12 -4.17 32.54
C ALA A 727 -18.87 -4.38 31.05
N ALA A 728 -18.69 -3.29 30.31
CA ALA A 728 -18.14 -3.29 28.97
C ALA A 728 -17.32 -2.01 28.80
N ASN A 729 -16.26 -2.10 28.02
CA ASN A 729 -15.44 -0.96 27.64
C ASN A 729 -14.72 -1.21 26.31
N ASP A 730 -14.45 -0.14 25.58
CA ASP A 730 -13.75 -0.13 24.29
C ASP A 730 -12.43 0.66 24.45
N ASP A 731 -12.53 1.95 24.81
CA ASP A 731 -11.38 2.83 25.03
C ASP A 731 -11.44 3.57 26.38
N TYR A 732 -10.41 3.42 27.23
CA TYR A 732 -10.42 4.05 28.56
C TYR A 732 -9.84 5.48 28.61
N ASN A 733 -9.05 5.99 27.64
CA ASN A 733 -8.56 7.39 27.75
C ASN A 733 -7.93 8.00 26.50
N GLU A 734 -8.13 9.32 26.31
CA GLU A 734 -7.59 10.17 25.22
C GLU A 734 -6.08 10.51 25.34
N THR A 735 -5.40 10.03 26.39
CA THR A 735 -4.02 10.47 26.75
C THR A 735 -2.93 9.39 26.68
N VAL A 736 -3.29 8.14 26.38
CA VAL A 736 -2.31 7.07 26.08
C VAL A 736 -1.98 7.17 24.58
N PRO A 737 -0.75 6.88 24.12
CA PRO A 737 -0.45 6.86 22.67
C PRO A 737 -1.34 5.83 21.98
N GLU A 738 -2.44 6.32 21.42
CA GLU A 738 -3.52 5.65 20.68
C GLU A 738 -4.25 4.49 21.42
N GLY A 739 -5.59 4.54 21.38
CA GLY A 739 -6.51 3.56 21.96
C GLY A 739 -6.35 2.19 21.32
N LEU A 740 -5.60 1.31 22.00
CA LEU A 740 -5.31 -0.05 21.55
C LEU A 740 -5.71 -1.09 22.61
N SER A 741 -6.57 -0.72 23.57
CA SER A 741 -6.89 -1.59 24.70
C SER A 741 -8.11 -1.21 25.55
N GLY A 742 -9.03 -2.17 25.69
CA GLY A 742 -10.07 -2.18 26.72
C GLY A 742 -9.54 -2.33 28.15
N THR A 743 -10.06 -1.51 29.07
CA THR A 743 -9.79 -1.62 30.52
C THR A 743 -11.07 -1.54 31.34
N ILE A 744 -11.26 -2.44 32.31
CA ILE A 744 -12.31 -2.39 33.33
C ILE A 744 -11.60 -2.37 34.67
N ASP A 745 -11.51 -1.22 35.34
CA ASP A 745 -10.85 -1.11 36.66
C ASP A 745 -11.88 -1.11 37.79
N GLY A 746 -11.69 -1.98 38.80
CA GLY A 746 -12.46 -1.97 40.04
C GLY A 746 -13.90 -2.49 39.93
N LEU A 747 -14.18 -3.43 39.02
CA LEU A 747 -15.48 -4.09 38.92
C LEU A 747 -15.83 -4.80 40.23
N GLU A 748 -16.96 -4.43 40.83
CA GLU A 748 -17.49 -5.13 42.00
C GLU A 748 -17.94 -6.54 41.61
N VAL A 749 -17.34 -7.54 42.26
CA VAL A 749 -17.62 -8.95 42.02
C VAL A 749 -17.84 -9.70 43.33
N ILE A 750 -18.70 -10.71 43.28
CA ILE A 750 -18.93 -11.60 44.41
C ILE A 750 -17.79 -12.63 44.48
N PRO A 751 -17.05 -12.74 45.61
CA PRO A 751 -15.99 -13.72 45.77
C PRO A 751 -16.43 -15.15 45.45
N GLY A 752 -15.67 -15.84 44.59
CA GLY A 752 -15.89 -17.24 44.22
C GLY A 752 -17.01 -17.49 43.18
N GLU A 753 -17.76 -16.47 42.77
CA GLU A 753 -18.74 -16.58 41.69
C GLU A 753 -18.05 -16.52 40.32
N LYS A 754 -18.65 -17.16 39.31
CA LYS A 754 -18.09 -17.22 37.95
C LYS A 754 -18.52 -16.00 37.11
N TYR A 755 -17.56 -15.42 36.42
CA TYR A 755 -17.75 -14.33 35.44
C TYR A 755 -17.11 -14.74 34.13
N TYR A 756 -17.75 -14.38 33.01
CA TYR A 756 -17.24 -14.58 31.66
C TYR A 756 -16.74 -13.24 31.12
N LEU A 757 -15.61 -13.27 30.43
CA LEU A 757 -14.98 -12.12 29.81
C LEU A 757 -14.90 -12.39 28.31
N GLN A 758 -15.53 -11.54 27.52
CA GLN A 758 -15.45 -11.48 26.07
C GLN A 758 -14.43 -10.42 25.69
N ILE A 759 -13.60 -10.72 24.69
CA ILE A 759 -12.65 -9.78 24.10
C ILE A 759 -12.82 -9.88 22.59
N ASP A 760 -13.20 -8.78 21.95
CA ASP A 760 -13.42 -8.68 20.51
C ASP A 760 -12.52 -7.61 19.89
N GLY A 761 -12.32 -7.66 18.58
CA GLY A 761 -11.63 -6.58 17.87
C GLY A 761 -12.55 -5.37 17.68
N SER A 762 -12.01 -4.15 17.79
CA SER A 762 -12.75 -2.92 17.47
C SER A 762 -12.89 -2.73 15.93
N PHE A 763 -13.74 -1.81 15.49
CA PHE A 763 -14.01 -1.45 14.08
C PHE A 763 -14.39 -2.63 13.17
N GLY A 764 -15.33 -3.48 13.60
CA GLY A 764 -15.86 -4.57 12.79
C GLY A 764 -15.05 -5.87 12.87
N GLY A 765 -14.44 -6.14 14.02
CA GLY A 765 -13.73 -7.38 14.33
C GLY A 765 -12.27 -7.38 13.90
N ALA A 766 -11.52 -6.32 14.27
CA ALA A 766 -10.06 -6.30 14.11
C ALA A 766 -9.42 -7.60 14.61
N LYS A 767 -8.57 -8.18 13.77
CA LYS A 767 -7.81 -9.40 14.10
C LYS A 767 -6.39 -9.02 14.49
N GLY A 768 -5.89 -9.65 15.53
CA GLY A 768 -4.53 -9.37 15.97
C GLY A 768 -4.20 -10.10 17.26
N SER A 769 -3.07 -9.74 17.85
CA SER A 769 -2.66 -10.25 19.14
C SER A 769 -2.82 -9.18 20.24
N PHE A 770 -3.15 -9.61 21.45
CA PHE A 770 -3.26 -8.75 22.62
C PHE A 770 -2.74 -9.45 23.87
N GLU A 771 -2.19 -8.67 24.81
CA GLU A 771 -1.91 -9.14 26.18
C GLU A 771 -3.17 -8.97 27.04
N LEU A 772 -3.47 -9.92 27.93
CA LEU A 772 -4.57 -9.85 28.89
C LEU A 772 -4.04 -9.93 30.31
N SER A 773 -4.56 -9.10 31.21
CA SER A 773 -4.24 -9.09 32.63
C SER A 773 -5.49 -9.05 33.51
N LEU A 774 -5.46 -9.75 34.65
CA LEU A 774 -6.52 -9.74 35.65
C LEU A 774 -5.95 -9.55 37.06
N TYR A 775 -6.50 -8.58 37.78
CA TYR A 775 -6.13 -8.22 39.15
C TYR A 775 -7.33 -8.29 40.08
N GLY A 776 -7.05 -8.59 41.36
CA GLY A 776 -8.05 -8.58 42.43
C GLY A 776 -8.09 -7.27 43.21
N TYR A 777 -7.61 -6.16 42.67
CA TYR A 777 -7.53 -4.88 43.37
C TYR A 777 -7.56 -3.75 42.35
N PHE A 778 -7.93 -2.56 42.81
CA PHE A 778 -7.93 -1.35 41.99
C PHE A 778 -6.49 -0.97 41.59
N THR A 779 -6.23 -0.85 40.29
CA THR A 779 -4.89 -0.56 39.77
C THR A 779 -4.57 0.94 39.73
N GLY A 780 -5.58 1.79 39.50
CA GLY A 780 -5.42 3.26 39.47
C GLY A 780 -4.68 3.78 38.23
N GLU A 781 -4.83 5.08 37.94
CA GLU A 781 -4.37 5.71 36.69
C GLU A 781 -2.83 5.78 36.53
N GLU A 782 -2.04 5.84 37.62
CA GLU A 782 -0.58 6.05 37.56
C GLU A 782 0.26 4.76 37.38
N GLU A 783 -0.25 3.56 37.71
CA GLU A 783 0.45 2.29 37.40
C GLU A 783 0.33 1.91 35.91
N ILE A 784 -0.56 2.59 35.16
CA ILE A 784 -0.89 2.33 33.75
C ILE A 784 0.28 2.67 32.82
N GLU A 785 1.13 3.64 33.18
CA GLU A 785 2.23 4.18 32.34
C GLU A 785 3.55 3.37 32.39
N SER A 786 3.76 2.53 33.42
CA SER A 786 5.10 2.00 33.72
C SER A 786 5.46 0.63 33.10
N TYR A 787 4.50 -0.08 32.52
CA TYR A 787 4.71 -1.47 32.05
C TYR A 787 4.93 -1.63 30.54
N GLY A 788 4.90 -0.54 29.77
CA GLY A 788 5.23 -0.54 28.34
C GLY A 788 6.73 -0.69 28.01
N LYS A 789 7.61 -0.87 29.01
CA LYS A 789 9.06 -1.00 28.80
C LYS A 789 9.68 -2.12 29.62
N GLY A 790 9.78 -3.29 28.99
CA GLY A 790 11.10 -3.95 28.90
C GLY A 790 11.48 -5.05 29.89
N ASP A 791 10.59 -5.94 30.34
CA ASP A 791 11.04 -7.12 31.11
C ASP A 791 10.19 -8.39 30.91
N ALA A 792 10.25 -9.02 29.72
CA ALA A 792 9.64 -10.35 29.52
C ALA A 792 10.37 -11.19 28.47
N ALA A 793 11.58 -11.66 28.79
CA ALA A 793 12.31 -12.59 27.91
C ALA A 793 11.71 -14.02 27.89
N LEU A 794 10.88 -14.44 28.85
CA LEU A 794 10.25 -15.77 28.84
C LEU A 794 8.87 -15.75 29.52
N ASN A 795 7.84 -16.14 28.78
CA ASN A 795 6.45 -16.22 29.20
C ASN A 795 5.92 -17.66 29.09
N VAL A 796 5.05 -18.05 30.04
CA VAL A 796 4.45 -19.39 30.11
C VAL A 796 2.98 -19.26 30.44
N TYR A 797 2.09 -19.69 29.55
CA TYR A 797 0.64 -19.47 29.69
C TYR A 797 -0.21 -20.54 28.98
N PRO A 798 -1.42 -20.88 29.44
CA PRO A 798 -2.01 -20.44 30.71
C PRO A 798 -1.24 -21.05 31.88
N ASN A 799 -1.01 -20.28 32.95
CA ASN A 799 -0.29 -20.77 34.11
C ASN A 799 -0.81 -20.09 35.38
N PRO A 800 -1.69 -20.75 36.17
CA PRO A 800 -2.02 -22.18 36.12
C PRO A 800 -2.79 -22.63 34.88
N GLY A 801 -2.52 -23.84 34.39
CA GLY A 801 -3.19 -24.46 33.24
C GLY A 801 -3.68 -25.87 33.56
N THR A 802 -4.50 -26.46 32.68
CA THR A 802 -4.98 -27.84 32.82
C THR A 802 -3.95 -28.81 32.29
N ASP A 803 -3.83 -28.98 30.97
CA ASP A 803 -2.94 -29.98 30.38
C ASP A 803 -1.87 -29.37 29.47
N VAL A 804 -2.06 -28.12 29.07
CA VAL A 804 -1.34 -27.52 27.95
C VAL A 804 -0.83 -26.13 28.31
N PHE A 805 0.43 -25.87 28.02
CA PHE A 805 1.12 -24.62 28.32
C PHE A 805 1.90 -24.14 27.10
N ASN A 806 1.71 -22.91 26.68
CA ASN A 806 2.52 -22.23 25.68
C ASN A 806 3.74 -21.61 26.36
N ILE A 807 4.90 -21.74 25.72
CA ILE A 807 6.16 -21.15 26.12
C ILE A 807 6.53 -20.14 25.03
N HIS A 808 6.62 -18.86 25.41
CA HIS A 808 6.94 -17.76 24.51
C HIS A 808 8.26 -17.09 24.94
N LEU A 809 9.25 -17.11 24.06
CA LEU A 809 10.57 -16.47 24.19
C LEU A 809 10.70 -15.35 23.14
N LYS A 810 10.68 -14.08 23.56
CA LYS A 810 10.61 -12.90 22.68
C LYS A 810 11.91 -12.52 21.95
N ASP A 811 13.05 -13.06 22.38
CA ASP A 811 14.38 -12.71 21.83
C ASP A 811 15.34 -13.90 21.88
N ALA A 812 15.08 -14.96 21.12
CA ALA A 812 15.99 -16.09 20.98
C ALA A 812 17.31 -15.66 20.32
N GLY A 813 18.43 -15.87 21.01
CA GLY A 813 19.78 -15.74 20.46
C GLY A 813 20.04 -16.82 19.40
N SER A 814 21.05 -16.63 18.54
CA SER A 814 21.35 -17.54 17.42
C SER A 814 21.97 -18.89 17.84
N SER A 815 21.51 -19.47 18.96
CA SER A 815 22.01 -20.70 19.60
C SER A 815 20.96 -21.82 19.58
N ASP A 816 21.40 -23.04 19.89
CA ASP A 816 20.51 -24.14 20.24
C ASP A 816 19.75 -23.80 21.53
N ILE A 817 18.42 -23.91 21.50
CA ILE A 817 17.53 -23.61 22.62
C ILE A 817 16.97 -24.91 23.17
N GLU A 818 17.10 -25.10 24.48
CA GLU A 818 16.59 -26.28 25.20
C GLU A 818 15.51 -25.87 26.19
N ILE A 819 14.33 -26.49 26.07
CA ILE A 819 13.22 -26.34 27.01
C ILE A 819 13.11 -27.64 27.82
N LEU A 820 13.29 -27.53 29.12
CA LEU A 820 13.34 -28.63 30.07
C LEU A 820 12.23 -28.44 31.10
N LEU A 821 11.45 -29.48 31.35
CA LEU A 821 10.42 -29.47 32.38
C LEU A 821 10.72 -30.51 33.45
N TYR A 822 10.76 -30.11 34.70
CA TYR A 822 10.98 -30.98 35.85
C TYR A 822 9.75 -31.04 36.74
N ASN A 823 9.50 -32.19 37.38
CA ASN A 823 8.56 -32.25 38.50
C ASN A 823 9.22 -31.76 39.81
N LEU A 824 8.44 -31.63 40.90
CA LEU A 824 8.95 -31.19 42.21
C LEU A 824 10.05 -32.08 42.81
N ASN A 825 10.17 -33.33 42.38
CA ASN A 825 11.23 -34.24 42.81
C ASN A 825 12.51 -34.08 41.99
N GLY A 826 12.55 -33.11 41.06
CA GLY A 826 13.68 -32.86 40.17
C GLY A 826 13.80 -33.86 39.01
N GLN A 827 12.79 -34.69 38.76
CA GLN A 827 12.79 -35.62 37.63
C GLN A 827 12.41 -34.87 36.35
N LEU A 828 13.21 -35.04 35.29
CA LEU A 828 12.94 -34.48 33.97
C LEU A 828 11.73 -35.19 33.34
N ILE A 829 10.71 -34.41 33.02
CA ILE A 829 9.43 -34.86 32.45
C ILE A 829 9.40 -34.64 30.94
N MET A 830 9.94 -33.52 30.47
CA MET A 830 9.95 -33.17 29.05
C MET A 830 11.24 -32.44 28.68
N HIS A 831 11.72 -32.68 27.47
CA HIS A 831 12.84 -31.99 26.87
C HIS A 831 12.54 -31.71 25.39
N LYS A 832 12.51 -30.43 25.00
CA LYS A 832 12.46 -29.98 23.61
C LYS A 832 13.73 -29.24 23.24
N LYS A 833 14.22 -29.46 22.02
CA LYS A 833 15.37 -28.74 21.47
C LYS A 833 14.98 -28.03 20.18
N PHE A 834 15.47 -26.82 20.01
CA PHE A 834 15.35 -26.02 18.80
C PHE A 834 16.75 -25.64 18.34
N GLN A 835 17.06 -25.81 17.06
CA GLN A 835 18.39 -25.52 16.51
C GLN A 835 18.31 -24.41 15.48
N GLY A 836 19.24 -23.45 15.56
CA GLY A 836 19.42 -22.41 14.53
C GLY A 836 18.27 -21.40 14.37
N ILE A 837 17.45 -21.20 15.41
CA ILE A 837 16.36 -20.21 15.41
C ILE A 837 16.87 -18.87 15.93
N ARG A 838 16.39 -17.75 15.37
CA ARG A 838 16.66 -16.39 15.83
C ARG A 838 15.34 -15.59 15.81
N GLY A 839 15.06 -14.83 16.86
CA GLY A 839 13.80 -14.07 16.98
C GLY A 839 12.83 -14.69 17.99
N GLU A 840 11.53 -14.69 17.70
CA GLU A 840 10.52 -15.18 18.63
C GLU A 840 10.35 -16.70 18.57
N ILE A 841 10.17 -17.36 19.72
CA ILE A 841 9.77 -18.77 19.80
C ILE A 841 8.49 -18.89 20.60
N LEU A 842 7.44 -19.42 19.97
CA LEU A 842 6.22 -19.87 20.62
C LEU A 842 6.09 -21.40 20.48
N THR A 843 6.03 -22.12 21.59
CA THR A 843 5.88 -23.58 21.55
C THR A 843 4.98 -24.12 22.65
N ARG A 844 4.20 -25.14 22.32
CA ARG A 844 3.28 -25.82 23.24
C ARG A 844 3.97 -26.93 24.03
N LEU A 845 3.67 -27.05 25.31
CA LEU A 845 4.08 -28.10 26.23
C LEU A 845 2.81 -28.80 26.73
N ASP A 846 2.61 -30.03 26.25
CA ASP A 846 1.47 -30.88 26.64
C ASP A 846 1.90 -31.85 27.73
N ILE A 847 1.30 -31.69 28.91
CA ILE A 847 1.53 -32.52 30.08
C ILE A 847 0.27 -33.23 30.53
N SER A 848 -0.68 -33.48 29.62
CA SER A 848 -1.93 -34.26 29.86
C SER A 848 -1.68 -35.55 30.64
N ASN A 849 -0.62 -36.27 30.30
CA ASN A 849 -0.24 -37.54 30.93
C ASN A 849 0.43 -37.41 32.32
N GLN A 850 0.59 -36.19 32.83
CA GLN A 850 1.22 -35.91 34.12
C GLN A 850 0.17 -35.58 35.20
N PRO A 851 0.42 -35.89 36.48
CA PRO A 851 -0.53 -35.55 37.54
C PRO A 851 -0.63 -34.03 37.75
N GLY A 852 -1.77 -33.55 38.26
CA GLY A 852 -1.90 -32.17 38.75
C GLY A 852 -0.81 -31.85 39.78
N GLY A 853 -0.20 -30.67 39.70
CA GLY A 853 0.94 -30.31 40.54
C GLY A 853 1.80 -29.17 39.99
N ILE A 854 2.85 -28.84 40.73
CA ILE A 854 3.83 -27.81 40.33
C ILE A 854 4.96 -28.47 39.55
N TYR A 855 5.39 -27.80 38.48
CA TYR A 855 6.52 -28.16 37.64
C TYR A 855 7.49 -26.98 37.55
N HIS A 856 8.74 -27.28 37.25
CA HIS A 856 9.79 -26.30 37.04
C HIS A 856 10.21 -26.33 35.58
N LEU A 857 9.90 -25.26 34.85
CA LEU A 857 10.31 -25.05 33.47
C LEU A 857 11.66 -24.31 33.47
N ARG A 858 12.60 -24.81 32.68
CA ARG A 858 13.89 -24.19 32.41
C ARG A 858 14.07 -24.06 30.91
N VAL A 859 14.36 -22.85 30.44
CA VAL A 859 14.72 -22.56 29.06
C VAL A 859 16.18 -22.12 29.02
N MET A 860 16.97 -22.80 28.19
CA MET A 860 18.38 -22.51 27.96
C MET A 860 18.52 -21.95 26.54
N ASP A 861 19.07 -20.75 26.42
CA ASP A 861 19.37 -20.09 25.14
C ASP A 861 20.83 -19.63 25.19
N GLY A 862 21.73 -20.44 24.63
CA GLY A 862 23.18 -20.24 24.78
C GLY A 862 23.60 -20.25 26.25
N ASN A 863 24.12 -19.11 26.74
CA ASN A 863 24.46 -18.92 28.16
C ASN A 863 23.30 -18.39 29.02
N ARG A 864 22.17 -18.02 28.41
CA ARG A 864 21.01 -17.48 29.11
C ARG A 864 20.16 -18.63 29.63
N ILE A 865 19.97 -18.69 30.95
CA ILE A 865 19.09 -19.66 31.61
C ILE A 865 17.90 -18.88 32.18
N MET A 866 16.70 -19.27 31.80
CA MET A 866 15.45 -18.66 32.24
C MET A 866 14.58 -19.73 32.88
N ASP A 867 14.17 -19.48 34.12
CA ASP A 867 13.40 -20.42 34.91
C ASP A 867 11.98 -19.88 35.16
N ARG A 868 10.98 -20.77 35.08
CA ARG A 868 9.57 -20.47 35.37
C ARG A 868 8.92 -21.61 36.16
N LYS A 869 8.01 -21.25 37.06
CA LYS A 869 7.13 -22.21 37.74
C LYS A 869 5.94 -22.48 36.82
N LEU A 870 5.55 -23.74 36.66
CA LEU A 870 4.36 -24.14 35.89
C LEU A 870 3.41 -24.87 36.84
N VAL A 871 2.12 -24.53 36.83
CA VAL A 871 1.11 -25.11 37.73
C VAL A 871 0.05 -25.83 36.90
N LYS A 872 0.07 -27.16 36.97
CA LYS A 872 -0.96 -28.06 36.41
C LYS A 872 -2.06 -28.27 37.43
N ARG A 873 -3.33 -28.04 37.06
CA ARG A 873 -4.47 -28.30 37.95
C ARG A 873 -4.88 -29.76 38.00
#